data_AF-A0A1G8FS17-F1
#
_entry.id   AF-A0A1G8FS17-F1
#
_cell.length_a   1.000
_cell.length_b   1.000
_cell.length_c   1.000
_cell.angle_alpha   90.00
_cell.angle_beta   90.00
_cell.angle_gamma   90.00
#
_symmetry.space_group_name_H-M   'P 1'
#
loop_
_entity.id
_entity.type
_entity.pdbx_description
1 polymer ?
#
loop_
_entity_poly.entity_id
_entity_poly.type
_entity_poly.pdbx_seq_one_letter_code
_entity_poly.pdbx_strand_id
1 'polypeptide(L)'
;MKKVIVSSLLLTAFVASINISGQDKVGLSKYDYVTNGDANMFQGIPNISFPLFNVGVPTTGVNIIISLSYTSESASAFSLISDIGKGWNLSNIGSIVRSKTRFENDYYTVGSEEAFSDVYYYSYPGGSGKFYIGMDTVHHDLLGVHVSPSNDKIFIIKDDTKPGKVKSFTIVDTKGNHYVFDKININKIYIGDDPLGSSAVQIAQHTKFINSAFYLSKILNVKNEVVASVEYTTTTQNITQPNGVLQNQKIGKIHVNGIGSIEYIYAGNPNPINLNNSGNNDWYTLNKLILKNTQNQIIDQYAFTRTGNLKELINQDKYNITIQKFSFEYKNEDISQNNMYNDGYGYPCHFEPCNIDEGELRTPFHTDRNSVSNGALQRIILPSGGVTEYEFESHSVPSNPYATCVGANCYYDNYDFDKIYTLNFDTNISSQYTVNLPTGYQSDLFVKYNYTLHPAPPGNPGSSNEIKYTINNQSGNPFLNPLNNEQECTNGIKRFVAQGTINIKFTGLKKGYGTVEIYATKQQKRDKNDYGYGLRLKSMKNFNPGSTTPVSYTQYNYDSFTDSLLSSGENLDYSEKILYTDYSPRPNEPIGYSNIKVTNMIDGSYSKYYYKPSTDIVSIGNSTFPFLDDRNMSNYLISSGLLQRKEDYSSNNQLLQKSEISYVFKEVPLPNLSYNGNPVKKMNISKQVTKTETYINGTSKKLVTSSESNFDDTYGHMTFSKETTADGTVFEKTLLYPSDKENQKLLTANMVDVLLESTTKRNGKLVGKVETKFDDVSHIYPTSVISYGMQTQTPVTATTLDIYDSKGNLLQSTSKNGIPTTTIWGYYQTKPIAVISGASYAQVSSLASVNGAIAASNADHDNPAMETQLLTALENLRKDPALQNYTITVTTYDPMIGVTNSISANGIRTVNVYDTANRLIKITDAAGKTLQEYKYNYKN
;
A
#
# COMPACT_ATOMS: atom_id res chain seq x y z
N MET A 1 -12.60 27.52 20.01
CA MET A 1 -12.07 28.21 21.21
C MET A 1 -10.73 27.57 21.56
N LYS A 2 -9.66 28.38 21.72
CA LYS A 2 -8.29 28.05 22.20
C LYS A 2 -7.46 26.96 21.46
N LYS A 3 -6.74 27.41 20.42
CA LYS A 3 -5.33 27.13 20.05
C LYS A 3 -5.14 27.42 18.55
N VAL A 4 -5.19 28.70 18.20
CA VAL A 4 -4.60 29.22 16.96
C VAL A 4 -3.42 30.05 17.42
N ILE A 5 -2.31 29.38 17.68
CA ILE A 5 -1.04 30.02 18.01
C ILE A 5 -0.16 29.87 16.77
N VAL A 6 -0.10 30.98 16.04
CA VAL A 6 1.12 31.56 15.46
C VAL A 6 2.39 30.84 15.95
N SER A 7 2.92 29.93 15.13
CA SER A 7 4.36 29.55 15.00
C SER A 7 4.47 28.13 14.46
N SER A 8 4.15 27.94 13.18
CA SER A 8 4.35 26.67 12.46
C SER A 8 5.00 27.01 11.13
N LEU A 9 6.35 27.02 11.12
CA LEU A 9 7.29 26.90 9.99
C LEU A 9 8.61 27.68 10.16
N LEU A 10 8.83 28.35 11.30
CA LEU A 10 10.01 29.21 11.49
C LEU A 10 11.01 28.71 12.54
N LEU A 11 10.89 27.46 12.97
CA LEU A 11 11.86 26.82 13.87
C LEU A 11 12.06 25.31 13.63
N THR A 12 11.27 24.69 12.77
CA THR A 12 11.31 23.24 12.49
C THR A 12 12.32 22.83 11.41
N ALA A 13 12.92 23.77 10.68
CA ALA A 13 13.93 23.45 9.66
C ALA A 13 15.39 23.63 10.13
N PHE A 14 15.66 24.35 11.24
CA PHE A 14 17.04 24.60 11.70
C PHE A 14 17.29 24.50 13.21
N VAL A 15 16.29 24.12 14.00
CA VAL A 15 16.48 23.72 15.41
C VAL A 15 16.08 22.26 15.65
N ALA A 16 15.76 21.51 14.58
CA ALA A 16 15.43 20.08 14.66
C ALA A 16 16.65 19.16 14.50
N SER A 17 17.84 19.65 14.83
CA SER A 17 19.04 18.82 15.03
C SER A 17 19.67 19.00 16.40
N ILE A 18 18.95 19.47 17.43
CA ILE A 18 19.30 19.23 18.84
C ILE A 18 17.99 19.13 19.64
N ASN A 19 17.80 17.97 20.28
CA ASN A 19 16.72 17.58 21.19
C ASN A 19 15.33 17.27 20.59
N ILE A 20 15.28 16.22 19.78
CA ILE A 20 14.30 15.15 20.02
C ILE A 20 15.14 13.97 20.53
N SER A 21 14.80 13.45 21.70
CA SER A 21 15.45 12.24 22.20
C SER A 21 15.39 11.17 21.11
N GLY A 22 16.47 10.45 20.86
CA GLY A 22 16.44 9.30 19.94
C GLY A 22 15.37 8.26 20.32
N GLN A 23 14.76 8.37 21.51
CA GLN A 23 13.64 7.56 21.96
C GLN A 23 12.32 7.88 21.25
N ASP A 24 12.09 9.10 20.74
CA ASP A 24 10.82 9.44 20.09
C ASP A 24 10.78 9.03 18.60
N LYS A 25 11.87 8.56 18.00
CA LYS A 25 11.87 8.05 16.62
C LYS A 25 12.12 6.55 16.50
N VAL A 26 12.72 5.93 17.52
CA VAL A 26 12.88 4.47 17.61
C VAL A 26 11.79 3.85 18.50
N GLY A 27 11.30 4.59 19.50
CA GLY A 27 10.19 4.19 20.36
C GLY A 27 8.83 4.38 19.70
N LEU A 28 8.50 5.57 19.19
CA LEU A 28 7.14 5.81 18.66
C LEU A 28 6.79 4.96 17.42
N SER A 29 7.77 4.55 16.60
CA SER A 29 7.51 3.60 15.50
C SER A 29 7.27 2.17 15.95
N LYS A 30 7.62 1.83 17.20
CA LYS A 30 7.41 0.49 17.78
C LYS A 30 6.01 0.33 18.38
N TYR A 31 5.21 1.40 18.47
CA TYR A 31 4.03 1.43 19.36
C TYR A 31 2.69 1.83 18.74
N ASP A 32 2.65 2.18 17.44
CA ASP A 32 1.43 2.13 16.62
C ASP A 32 1.44 0.82 15.83
N TYR A 33 1.07 -0.27 16.51
CA TYR A 33 1.37 -1.63 16.02
C TYR A 33 0.67 -2.02 14.72
N VAL A 34 -0.35 -1.27 14.30
CA VAL A 34 -0.90 -1.34 12.96
C VAL A 34 -1.02 0.09 12.46
N THR A 35 -0.26 0.45 11.42
CA THR A 35 -0.56 1.67 10.68
C THR A 35 -1.81 1.40 9.84
N ASN A 36 -2.99 1.52 10.45
CA ASN A 36 -4.22 1.82 9.71
C ASN A 36 -4.13 3.29 9.27
N GLY A 37 -3.13 3.64 8.45
CA GLY A 37 -3.09 4.93 7.78
C GLY A 37 -4.36 5.10 6.95
N ASP A 38 -4.75 6.33 6.62
CA ASP A 38 -5.92 6.62 5.79
C ASP A 38 -6.04 5.55 4.70
N ALA A 39 -7.00 4.64 4.83
CA ALA A 39 -7.22 3.58 3.85
C ALA A 39 -7.30 4.27 2.48
N ASN A 40 -6.88 3.61 1.41
CA ASN A 40 -7.21 4.12 0.08
C ASN A 40 -8.72 3.96 -0.07
N MET A 41 -9.48 4.90 0.51
CA MET A 41 -10.92 4.83 0.64
C MET A 41 -11.51 4.74 -0.74
N PHE A 42 -11.01 5.55 -1.67
CA PHE A 42 -11.38 5.53 -3.08
C PHE A 42 -11.33 4.15 -3.71
N GLN A 43 -10.42 3.26 -3.30
CA GLN A 43 -10.35 1.88 -3.80
C GLN A 43 -10.89 0.84 -2.80
N GLY A 44 -11.19 1.22 -1.56
CA GLY A 44 -11.60 0.30 -0.51
C GLY A 44 -10.49 -0.63 -0.02
N ILE A 45 -9.23 -0.27 -0.23
CA ILE A 45 -8.06 -1.07 0.20
C ILE A 45 -7.60 -0.60 1.59
N PRO A 46 -7.62 -1.47 2.62
CA PRO A 46 -7.11 -1.11 3.94
C PRO A 46 -5.58 -1.07 3.96
N ASN A 47 -5.03 -0.18 4.79
CA ASN A 47 -3.60 -0.19 5.09
C ASN A 47 -3.36 -1.03 6.35
N ILE A 48 -2.89 -2.27 6.20
CA ILE A 48 -2.56 -3.15 7.33
C ILE A 48 -1.05 -3.40 7.29
N SER A 49 -0.31 -2.75 8.19
CA SER A 49 1.15 -2.85 8.21
C SER A 49 1.72 -2.76 9.63
N PHE A 50 2.74 -3.58 9.90
CA PHE A 50 3.47 -3.73 11.16
C PHE A 50 4.93 -3.29 10.93
N PRO A 51 5.36 -2.13 11.43
CA PRO A 51 6.78 -1.77 11.40
C PRO A 51 7.58 -2.72 12.31
N LEU A 52 8.59 -3.38 11.75
CA LEU A 52 9.46 -4.32 12.46
C LEU A 52 10.80 -3.66 12.82
N PHE A 53 11.51 -3.12 11.83
CA PHE A 53 12.78 -2.41 12.02
C PHE A 53 12.74 -1.03 11.36
N ASN A 54 13.43 -0.07 11.97
CA ASN A 54 13.60 1.28 11.44
C ASN A 54 15.06 1.72 11.69
N VAL A 55 15.92 1.53 10.68
CA VAL A 55 17.35 1.77 10.79
C VAL A 55 17.71 3.00 9.99
N GLY A 56 18.15 4.07 10.67
CA GLY A 56 18.65 5.26 10.01
C GLY A 56 19.96 5.00 9.28
N VAL A 57 20.06 5.46 8.03
CA VAL A 57 21.29 5.38 7.24
C VAL A 57 22.06 6.69 7.42
N PRO A 58 23.23 6.70 8.09
CA PRO A 58 23.97 7.93 8.36
C PRO A 58 24.23 8.75 7.09
N THR A 59 24.28 10.08 7.22
CA THR A 59 24.62 11.05 6.15
C THR A 59 23.61 11.22 5.01
N THR A 60 22.62 10.32 4.88
CA THR A 60 21.64 10.35 3.78
C THR A 60 20.32 11.04 4.13
N GLY A 61 19.97 11.09 5.42
CA GLY A 61 18.65 11.53 5.86
C GLY A 61 17.52 10.57 5.45
N VAL A 62 17.83 9.30 5.17
CA VAL A 62 16.83 8.24 4.90
C VAL A 62 16.96 7.09 5.90
N ASN A 63 15.87 6.36 6.08
CA ASN A 63 15.81 5.19 6.94
C ASN A 63 15.43 3.95 6.13
N ILE A 64 16.08 2.83 6.43
CA ILE A 64 15.65 1.50 5.99
C ILE A 64 14.57 1.03 6.97
N ILE A 65 13.34 1.00 6.50
CA ILE A 65 12.18 0.53 7.25
C ILE A 65 11.83 -0.87 6.74
N ILE A 66 11.80 -1.84 7.65
CA ILE A 66 11.28 -3.18 7.38
C ILE A 66 9.92 -3.30 8.05
N SER A 67 8.87 -3.48 7.26
CA SER A 67 7.50 -3.69 7.75
C SER A 67 6.87 -4.95 7.14
N LEU A 68 6.00 -5.58 7.91
CA LEU A 68 5.13 -6.67 7.45
C LEU A 68 3.77 -6.08 7.08
N SER A 69 3.27 -6.27 5.87
CA SER A 69 1.97 -5.76 5.42
C SER A 69 1.07 -6.85 4.87
N TYR A 70 -0.24 -6.65 4.97
CA TYR A 70 -1.26 -7.53 4.39
C TYR A 70 -1.97 -6.83 3.24
N THR A 71 -2.16 -7.53 2.12
CA THR A 71 -2.99 -7.09 0.99
C THR A 71 -3.94 -8.19 0.54
N SER A 72 -5.21 -7.85 0.29
CA SER A 72 -6.20 -8.80 -0.20
C SER A 72 -5.92 -9.30 -1.62
N GLU A 73 -5.22 -8.53 -2.44
CA GLU A 73 -4.81 -8.89 -3.80
C GLU A 73 -3.84 -10.09 -3.81
N SER A 74 -2.92 -10.14 -2.84
CA SER A 74 -1.98 -11.26 -2.69
C SER A 74 -2.62 -12.49 -2.03
N ALA A 75 -3.93 -12.44 -1.73
CA ALA A 75 -4.74 -13.58 -1.34
C ALA A 75 -5.42 -14.30 -2.53
N SER A 76 -5.28 -13.81 -3.77
CA SER A 76 -5.68 -14.58 -4.95
C SER A 76 -4.80 -15.82 -5.12
N ALA A 77 -5.38 -16.94 -5.55
CA ALA A 77 -4.65 -18.16 -5.94
C ALA A 77 -3.81 -17.98 -7.21
N PHE A 78 -4.05 -16.92 -7.98
CA PHE A 78 -3.28 -16.58 -9.18
C PHE A 78 -2.13 -15.60 -8.89
N SER A 79 -2.04 -15.08 -7.66
CA SER A 79 -0.93 -14.23 -7.21
C SER A 79 0.25 -15.07 -6.74
N LEU A 80 1.48 -14.60 -6.99
CA LEU A 80 2.68 -15.18 -6.39
C LEU A 80 2.63 -15.00 -4.87
N ILE A 81 2.90 -16.09 -4.14
CA ILE A 81 2.90 -16.11 -2.68
C ILE A 81 4.26 -15.67 -2.17
N SER A 82 4.29 -14.75 -1.20
CA SER A 82 5.54 -14.29 -0.61
C SER A 82 6.19 -15.36 0.27
N ASP A 83 7.46 -15.14 0.61
CA ASP A 83 8.18 -15.96 1.59
C ASP A 83 7.66 -15.77 3.03
N ILE A 84 6.62 -14.96 3.26
CA ILE A 84 5.89 -14.77 4.52
C ILE A 84 4.54 -15.49 4.56
N GLY A 85 4.06 -15.94 3.41
CA GLY A 85 2.78 -16.63 3.25
C GLY A 85 1.74 -15.76 2.55
N LYS A 86 0.63 -16.41 2.20
CA LYS A 86 -0.45 -15.83 1.39
C LYS A 86 -1.04 -14.56 2.02
N GLY A 87 -1.27 -13.52 1.21
CA GLY A 87 -1.79 -12.23 1.68
C GLY A 87 -0.75 -11.32 2.36
N TRP A 88 0.39 -11.84 2.82
CA TRP A 88 1.39 -11.08 3.57
C TRP A 88 2.62 -10.77 2.73
N ASN A 89 3.24 -9.62 2.95
CA ASN A 89 4.46 -9.21 2.27
C ASN A 89 5.38 -8.49 3.26
N LEU A 90 6.69 -8.62 3.09
CA LEU A 90 7.65 -7.71 3.74
C LEU A 90 7.95 -6.54 2.81
N SER A 91 8.12 -5.35 3.39
CA SER A 91 8.56 -4.18 2.66
C SER A 91 9.87 -4.46 1.92
N ASN A 92 9.89 -4.12 0.64
CA ASN A 92 11.10 -4.22 -0.15
C ASN A 92 12.08 -3.10 0.22
N ILE A 93 13.36 -3.42 0.38
CA ILE A 93 14.41 -2.41 0.57
C ILE A 93 14.65 -1.60 -0.70
N GLY A 94 14.34 -2.16 -1.87
CA GLY A 94 14.29 -1.44 -3.13
C GLY A 94 14.36 -2.37 -4.33
N SER A 95 13.50 -2.11 -5.31
CA SER A 95 13.54 -2.79 -6.61
C SER A 95 12.99 -1.90 -7.71
N ILE A 96 13.34 -2.21 -8.95
CA ILE A 96 12.69 -1.75 -10.17
C ILE A 96 12.07 -2.99 -10.84
N VAL A 97 10.73 -3.04 -10.91
CA VAL A 97 9.96 -4.19 -11.41
C VAL A 97 9.16 -3.76 -12.63
N ARG A 98 9.15 -4.57 -13.69
CA ARG A 98 8.27 -4.29 -14.82
C ARG A 98 6.80 -4.45 -14.43
N SER A 99 6.01 -3.43 -14.75
CA SER A 99 4.55 -3.45 -14.63
C SER A 99 3.95 -4.63 -15.38
N LYS A 100 4.47 -4.83 -16.60
CA LYS A 100 4.04 -5.82 -17.55
C LYS A 100 5.27 -6.41 -18.20
N THR A 101 5.27 -7.72 -18.46
CA THR A 101 6.37 -8.41 -19.17
C THR A 101 6.00 -8.63 -20.64
N ARG A 102 5.56 -7.56 -21.34
CA ARG A 102 5.13 -7.64 -22.76
C ARG A 102 6.29 -8.01 -23.67
N PHE A 103 7.47 -7.47 -23.36
CA PHE A 103 8.62 -7.50 -24.24
C PHE A 103 9.75 -8.35 -23.69
N GLU A 104 10.45 -9.04 -24.60
CA GLU A 104 11.72 -9.68 -24.25
C GLU A 104 12.78 -8.63 -23.92
N ASN A 105 12.99 -7.66 -24.82
CA ASN A 105 13.93 -6.55 -24.57
C ASN A 105 13.42 -5.63 -23.47
N ASP A 106 14.36 -4.95 -22.83
CA ASP A 106 14.11 -3.97 -21.75
C ASP A 106 13.68 -2.64 -22.34
N TYR A 107 14.17 -2.33 -23.54
CA TYR A 107 13.73 -1.22 -24.39
C TYR A 107 13.99 -1.54 -25.88
N TYR A 108 13.29 -0.83 -26.76
CA TYR A 108 13.56 -0.79 -28.20
C TYR A 108 13.81 0.65 -28.62
N THR A 109 14.63 0.85 -29.65
CA THR A 109 14.89 2.17 -30.25
C THR A 109 14.30 2.21 -31.65
N VAL A 110 13.58 3.29 -31.98
CA VAL A 110 13.07 3.56 -33.33
C VAL A 110 13.76 4.81 -33.84
N GLY A 111 14.67 4.64 -34.80
CA GLY A 111 15.56 5.71 -35.22
C GLY A 111 16.51 6.18 -34.11
N SER A 112 16.95 7.44 -34.18
CA SER A 112 17.80 8.10 -33.17
C SER A 112 17.01 8.90 -32.15
N GLU A 113 15.69 9.07 -32.34
CA GLU A 113 14.88 10.04 -31.61
C GLU A 113 13.89 9.42 -30.64
N GLU A 114 13.61 8.10 -30.74
CA GLU A 114 12.57 7.46 -29.93
C GLU A 114 13.01 6.13 -29.31
N ALA A 115 12.56 5.90 -28.08
CA ALA A 115 12.68 4.61 -27.39
C ALA A 115 11.36 4.22 -26.73
N PHE A 116 11.13 2.91 -26.65
CA PHE A 116 9.94 2.31 -26.08
C PHE A 116 10.30 1.21 -25.09
N SER A 117 9.59 1.14 -23.97
CA SER A 117 9.68 0.05 -23.01
C SER A 117 8.35 -0.22 -22.33
N ASP A 118 8.32 -1.29 -21.55
CA ASP A 118 7.32 -1.43 -20.49
C ASP A 118 7.43 -0.30 -19.47
N VAL A 119 6.35 -0.04 -18.72
CA VAL A 119 6.41 0.78 -17.51
C VAL A 119 7.08 -0.04 -16.41
N TYR A 120 7.97 0.60 -15.66
CA TYR A 120 8.68 0.08 -14.51
C TYR A 120 8.16 0.76 -13.24
N TYR A 121 7.82 -0.04 -12.24
CA TYR A 121 7.64 0.41 -10.86
C TYR A 121 8.99 0.43 -10.16
N TYR A 122 9.31 1.48 -9.41
CA TYR A 122 10.51 1.51 -8.59
C TYR A 122 10.20 1.85 -7.14
N SER A 123 11.04 1.35 -6.24
CA SER A 123 11.07 1.74 -4.84
C SER A 123 12.48 1.67 -4.28
N TYR A 124 12.74 2.48 -3.26
CA TYR A 124 13.95 2.49 -2.44
C TYR A 124 13.60 3.05 -1.05
N PRO A 125 14.52 3.04 -0.07
CA PRO A 125 14.23 3.52 1.27
C PRO A 125 13.89 5.03 1.25
N GLY A 126 12.61 5.36 1.42
CA GLY A 126 12.12 6.74 1.43
C GLY A 126 11.54 7.26 0.12
N GLY A 127 11.44 6.45 -0.94
CA GLY A 127 10.82 6.88 -2.20
C GLY A 127 10.36 5.73 -3.10
N SER A 128 9.42 6.04 -4.00
CA SER A 128 8.88 5.10 -4.99
C SER A 128 8.20 5.85 -6.12
N GLY A 129 8.06 5.22 -7.28
CA GLY A 129 7.34 5.79 -8.40
C GLY A 129 7.22 4.82 -9.57
N LYS A 130 6.84 5.36 -10.73
CA LYS A 130 6.73 4.61 -11.98
C LYS A 130 7.37 5.40 -13.12
N PHE A 131 8.05 4.74 -14.03
CA PHE A 131 8.64 5.35 -15.22
C PHE A 131 8.64 4.41 -16.42
N TYR A 132 8.79 4.94 -17.63
CA TYR A 132 9.19 4.17 -18.81
C TYR A 132 10.51 4.70 -19.36
N ILE A 133 11.16 3.94 -20.24
CA ILE A 133 12.41 4.32 -20.90
C ILE A 133 12.06 5.05 -22.20
N GLY A 134 12.38 6.34 -22.25
CA GLY A 134 12.32 7.18 -23.44
C GLY A 134 13.72 7.54 -23.97
N MET A 135 13.77 8.43 -24.95
CA MET A 135 14.99 8.93 -25.56
C MET A 135 15.02 10.46 -25.51
N ASP A 136 16.16 11.03 -25.12
CA ASP A 136 16.42 12.47 -25.27
C ASP A 136 16.63 12.78 -26.76
N THR A 137 15.76 13.61 -27.33
CA THR A 137 15.80 14.00 -28.76
C THR A 137 17.00 14.86 -29.15
N VAL A 138 17.75 15.41 -28.19
CA VAL A 138 18.91 16.28 -28.44
C VAL A 138 20.23 15.53 -28.24
N HIS A 139 20.34 14.78 -27.15
CA HIS A 139 21.57 14.07 -26.77
C HIS A 139 21.58 12.60 -27.23
N HIS A 140 20.43 12.06 -27.65
CA HIS A 140 20.25 10.65 -28.05
C HIS A 140 20.61 9.64 -26.95
N ASP A 141 20.41 10.05 -25.69
CA ASP A 141 20.59 9.21 -24.51
C ASP A 141 19.26 8.68 -23.98
N LEU A 142 19.28 7.50 -23.37
CA LEU A 142 18.08 6.94 -22.74
C LEU A 142 17.73 7.75 -21.48
N LEU A 143 16.45 8.03 -21.30
CA LEU A 143 15.91 8.74 -20.15
C LEU A 143 14.84 7.90 -19.45
N GLY A 144 14.85 7.88 -18.12
CA GLY A 144 13.70 7.40 -17.35
C GLY A 144 12.65 8.50 -17.26
N VAL A 145 11.51 8.30 -17.93
CA VAL A 145 10.41 9.26 -17.97
C VAL A 145 9.33 8.84 -16.98
N HIS A 146 9.12 9.64 -15.94
CA HIS A 146 8.11 9.34 -14.91
C HIS A 146 6.70 9.34 -15.47
N VAL A 147 5.87 8.41 -14.99
CA VAL A 147 4.41 8.35 -15.26
C VAL A 147 3.56 8.67 -14.03
N SER A 148 4.22 8.99 -12.92
CA SER A 148 3.65 9.47 -11.66
C SER A 148 4.49 10.65 -11.15
N PRO A 149 3.95 11.53 -10.28
CA PRO A 149 4.72 12.63 -9.70
C PRO A 149 5.96 12.11 -8.97
N SER A 150 7.13 12.53 -9.45
CA SER A 150 8.42 12.26 -8.84
C SER A 150 9.44 13.26 -9.38
N ASN A 151 10.36 13.65 -8.51
CA ASN A 151 11.49 14.52 -8.82
C ASN A 151 12.82 13.74 -8.78
N ASP A 152 12.76 12.41 -8.72
CA ASP A 152 13.95 11.56 -8.76
C ASP A 152 14.55 11.56 -10.17
N LYS A 153 15.88 11.47 -10.26
CA LYS A 153 16.56 11.25 -11.54
C LYS A 153 16.87 9.78 -11.74
N ILE A 154 16.59 9.27 -12.95
CA ILE A 154 16.80 7.86 -13.29
C ILE A 154 17.87 7.75 -14.38
N PHE A 155 18.98 7.12 -14.03
CA PHE A 155 20.07 6.79 -14.95
C PHE A 155 19.97 5.33 -15.38
N ILE A 156 20.10 5.08 -16.68
CA ILE A 156 19.96 3.76 -17.31
C ILE A 156 21.31 3.37 -17.90
N ILE A 157 21.88 2.26 -17.42
CA ILE A 157 23.16 1.75 -17.92
C ILE A 157 22.87 0.56 -18.85
N LYS A 158 23.15 0.74 -20.14
CA LYS A 158 22.94 -0.27 -21.19
C LYS A 158 23.83 -1.50 -20.95
N ASP A 159 23.37 -2.68 -21.37
CA ASP A 159 24.22 -3.86 -21.47
C ASP A 159 24.85 -3.93 -22.87
N ASP A 160 26.11 -3.51 -22.97
CA ASP A 160 26.85 -3.48 -24.25
C ASP A 160 27.01 -4.87 -24.89
N THR A 161 26.80 -5.94 -24.12
CA THR A 161 26.89 -7.32 -24.62
C THR A 161 25.55 -7.84 -25.18
N LYS A 162 24.44 -7.16 -24.88
CA LYS A 162 23.07 -7.57 -25.25
C LYS A 162 22.23 -6.36 -25.67
N PRO A 163 22.13 -6.08 -26.98
CA PRO A 163 21.32 -4.96 -27.49
C PRO A 163 19.88 -4.99 -26.96
N GLY A 164 19.38 -3.83 -26.52
CA GLY A 164 18.03 -3.69 -25.96
C GLY A 164 17.89 -4.16 -24.51
N LYS A 165 18.98 -4.55 -23.84
CA LYS A 165 19.00 -4.91 -22.41
C LYS A 165 19.63 -3.82 -21.55
N VAL A 166 19.16 -3.74 -20.31
CA VAL A 166 19.71 -2.86 -19.28
C VAL A 166 20.56 -3.70 -18.33
N LYS A 167 21.77 -3.20 -18.03
CA LYS A 167 22.70 -3.80 -17.08
C LYS A 167 22.37 -3.39 -15.65
N SER A 168 22.04 -2.12 -15.45
CA SER A 168 21.69 -1.58 -14.13
C SER A 168 20.98 -0.24 -14.26
N PHE A 169 20.28 0.15 -13.20
CA PHE A 169 19.75 1.50 -13.02
C PHE A 169 20.42 2.17 -11.83
N THR A 170 20.52 3.49 -11.87
CA THR A 170 20.84 4.32 -10.70
C THR A 170 19.76 5.37 -10.53
N ILE A 171 19.12 5.42 -9.36
CA ILE A 171 18.15 6.46 -9.01
C ILE A 171 18.83 7.47 -8.09
N VAL A 172 18.62 8.77 -8.33
CA VAL A 172 19.08 9.84 -7.44
C VAL A 172 17.86 10.54 -6.85
N ASP A 173 17.72 10.48 -5.52
CA ASP A 173 16.60 11.10 -4.81
C ASP A 173 16.73 12.63 -4.71
N THR A 174 15.72 13.28 -4.15
CA THR A 174 15.70 14.74 -3.94
C THR A 174 16.55 15.24 -2.76
N LYS A 175 17.28 14.33 -2.11
CA LYS A 175 18.34 14.64 -1.12
C LYS A 175 19.73 14.45 -1.71
N GLY A 176 19.84 13.96 -2.95
CA GLY A 176 21.09 13.70 -3.68
C GLY A 176 21.73 12.35 -3.39
N ASN A 177 21.02 11.41 -2.74
CA ASN A 177 21.53 10.05 -2.52
C ASN A 177 21.33 9.19 -3.77
N HIS A 178 22.26 8.27 -4.01
CA HIS A 178 22.25 7.37 -5.16
C HIS A 178 21.88 5.94 -4.75
N TYR A 179 20.97 5.32 -5.49
CA TYR A 179 20.48 3.96 -5.28
C TYR A 179 20.80 3.13 -6.52
N VAL A 180 21.66 2.11 -6.37
CA VAL A 180 22.16 1.31 -7.50
C VAL A 180 21.43 -0.03 -7.56
N PHE A 181 20.84 -0.33 -8.72
CA PHE A 181 20.06 -1.55 -8.97
C PHE A 181 20.76 -2.41 -10.04
N ASP A 182 21.55 -3.40 -9.60
CA ASP A 182 22.40 -4.22 -10.49
C ASP A 182 22.22 -5.74 -10.31
N LYS A 183 21.30 -6.17 -9.45
CA LYS A 183 20.92 -7.58 -9.29
C LYS A 183 19.64 -7.84 -10.06
N ILE A 184 19.66 -8.74 -11.05
CA ILE A 184 18.57 -8.89 -12.02
C ILE A 184 17.83 -10.22 -11.79
N ASN A 185 16.50 -10.20 -11.89
CA ASN A 185 15.69 -11.40 -12.13
C ASN A 185 15.56 -11.63 -13.63
N ILE A 186 16.03 -12.79 -14.10
CA ILE A 186 15.97 -13.19 -15.50
C ILE A 186 15.01 -14.37 -15.61
N ASN A 187 13.84 -14.14 -16.19
CA ASN A 187 12.83 -15.17 -16.43
C ASN A 187 13.02 -15.76 -17.82
N LYS A 188 13.08 -17.09 -17.90
CA LYS A 188 13.11 -17.84 -19.15
C LYS A 188 11.71 -18.39 -19.41
N ILE A 189 11.05 -17.96 -20.48
CA ILE A 189 9.68 -18.39 -20.80
C ILE A 189 9.67 -19.05 -22.18
N TYR A 190 9.05 -20.23 -22.30
CA TYR A 190 8.80 -20.87 -23.59
C TYR A 190 7.42 -20.46 -24.11
N ILE A 191 7.36 -19.83 -25.28
CA ILE A 191 6.11 -19.40 -25.92
C ILE A 191 5.95 -20.18 -27.23
N GLY A 192 4.73 -20.70 -27.47
CA GLY A 192 4.33 -21.19 -28.78
C GLY A 192 3.77 -20.04 -29.61
N ASP A 193 4.14 -19.95 -30.88
CA ASP A 193 3.60 -18.93 -31.79
C ASP A 193 2.13 -19.22 -32.13
N ASP A 194 1.18 -18.79 -31.30
CA ASP A 194 -0.20 -18.54 -31.77
C ASP A 194 -0.85 -17.43 -30.93
N PRO A 195 -0.93 -16.19 -31.43
CA PRO A 195 -1.63 -15.11 -30.75
C PRO A 195 -3.17 -15.16 -30.88
N LEU A 196 -3.74 -16.11 -31.65
CA LEU A 196 -5.14 -16.07 -32.09
C LEU A 196 -5.94 -17.37 -31.90
N GLY A 197 -5.43 -18.36 -31.15
CA GLY A 197 -6.20 -19.55 -30.75
C GLY A 197 -6.76 -20.35 -31.93
N SER A 198 -6.10 -20.32 -33.08
CA SER A 198 -6.51 -21.12 -34.24
C SER A 198 -5.86 -22.50 -34.13
N SER A 199 -6.68 -23.48 -33.75
CA SER A 199 -6.27 -24.88 -33.63
C SER A 199 -5.49 -25.37 -34.86
N ALA A 200 -4.41 -26.11 -34.60
CA ALA A 200 -3.78 -27.13 -35.46
C ALA A 200 -2.47 -26.84 -36.22
N VAL A 201 -1.56 -25.97 -35.74
CA VAL A 201 -0.15 -26.01 -36.21
C VAL A 201 0.82 -26.04 -35.02
N GLN A 202 1.59 -27.14 -34.87
CA GLN A 202 2.75 -27.16 -33.97
C GLN A 202 3.86 -26.27 -34.57
N ILE A 203 3.91 -25.01 -34.15
CA ILE A 203 5.00 -24.10 -34.48
C ILE A 203 6.12 -24.25 -33.45
N ALA A 204 7.37 -24.03 -33.86
CA ALA A 204 8.55 -24.18 -33.01
C ALA A 204 8.46 -23.29 -31.75
N GLN A 205 8.71 -23.86 -30.57
CA GLN A 205 8.74 -23.11 -29.32
C GLN A 205 9.94 -22.16 -29.32
N HIS A 206 9.70 -20.85 -29.18
CA HIS A 206 10.75 -19.86 -28.99
C HIS A 206 10.93 -19.56 -27.49
N THR A 207 12.19 -19.42 -27.07
CA THR A 207 12.55 -19.08 -25.69
C THR A 207 12.77 -17.58 -25.58
N LYS A 208 12.07 -16.90 -24.67
CA LYS A 208 12.32 -15.49 -24.32
C LYS A 208 13.06 -15.39 -22.99
N PHE A 209 14.06 -14.51 -22.92
CA PHE A 209 14.74 -14.14 -21.67
C PHE A 209 14.35 -12.74 -21.24
N ILE A 210 13.53 -12.62 -20.19
CA ILE A 210 12.94 -11.35 -19.74
C ILE A 210 13.61 -10.91 -18.44
N ASN A 211 14.16 -9.69 -18.42
CA ASN A 211 14.64 -9.05 -17.19
C ASN A 211 13.44 -8.48 -16.42
N SER A 212 12.84 -9.27 -15.53
CA SER A 212 11.57 -8.93 -14.88
C SER A 212 11.71 -7.93 -13.73
N ALA A 213 12.86 -7.91 -13.05
CA ALA A 213 13.15 -6.99 -11.97
C ALA A 213 14.65 -6.72 -11.79
N PHE A 214 14.99 -5.57 -11.20
CA PHE A 214 16.32 -5.14 -10.79
C PHE A 214 16.27 -4.77 -9.30
N TYR A 215 17.20 -5.26 -8.49
CA TYR A 215 17.18 -5.08 -7.04
C TYR A 215 18.32 -4.18 -6.57
N LEU A 216 18.02 -3.39 -5.54
CA LEU A 216 18.95 -2.44 -4.92
C LEU A 216 20.13 -3.19 -4.30
N SER A 217 21.35 -2.91 -4.76
CA SER A 217 22.56 -3.51 -4.20
C SER A 217 23.30 -2.59 -3.26
N LYS A 218 23.26 -1.27 -3.50
CA LYS A 218 24.01 -0.27 -2.72
C LYS A 218 23.29 1.07 -2.66
N ILE A 219 23.49 1.76 -1.53
CA ILE A 219 23.10 3.15 -1.32
C ILE A 219 24.39 3.96 -1.16
N LEU A 220 24.50 5.05 -1.92
CA LEU A 220 25.57 6.03 -1.76
C LEU A 220 24.98 7.37 -1.30
N ASN A 221 25.70 8.05 -0.42
CA ASN A 221 25.32 9.41 -0.03
C ASN A 221 25.71 10.42 -1.14
N VAL A 222 25.39 11.68 -0.89
CA VAL A 222 25.71 12.82 -1.78
C VAL A 222 27.22 13.02 -2.08
N LYS A 223 28.10 12.38 -1.30
CA LYS A 223 29.56 12.39 -1.49
C LYS A 223 30.06 11.16 -2.27
N ASN A 224 29.14 10.33 -2.80
CA ASN A 224 29.42 9.05 -3.44
C ASN A 224 30.09 8.01 -2.53
N GLU A 225 29.88 8.10 -1.21
CA GLU A 225 30.35 7.09 -0.27
C GLU A 225 29.29 6.00 -0.13
N VAL A 226 29.68 4.73 -0.19
CA VAL A 226 28.77 3.62 0.10
C VAL A 226 28.41 3.64 1.58
N VAL A 227 27.12 3.75 1.88
CA VAL A 227 26.59 3.83 3.25
C VAL A 227 25.73 2.63 3.63
N ALA A 228 25.19 1.91 2.64
CA ALA A 228 24.54 0.63 2.84
C ALA A 228 24.74 -0.29 1.64
N SER A 229 24.70 -1.60 1.88
CA SER A 229 24.76 -2.62 0.84
C SER A 229 23.86 -3.80 1.15
N VAL A 230 23.43 -4.51 0.11
CA VAL A 230 22.51 -5.64 0.21
C VAL A 230 23.12 -6.88 -0.44
N GLU A 231 23.11 -7.97 0.31
CA GLU A 231 23.56 -9.28 -0.12
C GLU A 231 22.35 -10.13 -0.52
N TYR A 232 22.42 -10.74 -1.71
CA TYR A 232 21.36 -11.58 -2.26
C TYR A 232 21.84 -13.00 -2.50
N THR A 233 20.92 -13.96 -2.33
CA THR A 233 21.05 -15.32 -2.85
C THR A 233 20.16 -15.45 -4.08
N THR A 234 20.75 -15.83 -5.21
CA THR A 234 20.00 -16.11 -6.44
C THR A 234 19.41 -17.51 -6.37
N THR A 235 18.12 -17.59 -6.64
CA THR A 235 17.35 -18.85 -6.65
C THR A 235 16.61 -18.97 -7.98
N THR A 236 16.25 -20.20 -8.35
CA THR A 236 15.72 -20.50 -9.67
C THR A 236 14.58 -21.50 -9.54
N GLN A 237 13.44 -21.19 -10.16
CA GLN A 237 12.16 -21.86 -9.94
C GLN A 237 11.56 -22.27 -11.28
N ASN A 238 11.08 -23.51 -11.42
CA ASN A 238 10.44 -23.97 -12.66
C ASN A 238 8.95 -23.61 -12.67
N ILE A 239 8.42 -23.21 -13.82
CA ILE A 239 6.99 -22.97 -14.06
C ILE A 239 6.47 -23.86 -15.19
N THR A 240 5.19 -24.26 -15.11
CA THR A 240 4.57 -25.28 -15.98
C THR A 240 3.85 -24.70 -17.20
N GLN A 241 3.19 -23.56 -17.06
CA GLN A 241 2.33 -22.99 -18.10
C GLN A 241 2.42 -21.46 -18.10
N PRO A 242 3.12 -20.84 -19.06
CA PRO A 242 4.03 -21.49 -20.01
C PRO A 242 5.19 -22.20 -19.30
N ASN A 243 5.74 -23.26 -19.90
CA ASN A 243 6.94 -23.89 -19.37
C ASN A 243 8.05 -22.83 -19.24
N GLY A 244 8.87 -22.90 -18.21
CA GLY A 244 9.91 -21.89 -18.02
C GLY A 244 10.62 -21.96 -16.68
N VAL A 245 11.40 -20.91 -16.44
CA VAL A 245 12.20 -20.72 -15.23
C VAL A 245 12.09 -19.28 -14.76
N LEU A 246 11.76 -19.06 -13.50
CA LEU A 246 11.79 -17.76 -12.83
C LEU A 246 13.06 -17.68 -11.97
N GLN A 247 13.89 -16.67 -12.19
CA GLN A 247 15.02 -16.38 -11.31
C GLN A 247 14.59 -15.34 -10.28
N ASN A 248 14.88 -15.58 -9.00
CA ASN A 248 14.53 -14.69 -7.90
C ASN A 248 15.75 -14.34 -7.05
N GLN A 249 15.89 -13.06 -6.67
CA GLN A 249 16.88 -12.59 -5.71
C GLN A 249 16.27 -12.53 -4.30
N LYS A 250 16.73 -13.40 -3.38
CA LYS A 250 16.33 -13.39 -1.96
C LYS A 250 17.36 -12.63 -1.13
N ILE A 251 16.92 -11.65 -0.34
CA ILE A 251 17.80 -10.85 0.52
C ILE A 251 18.36 -11.76 1.62
N GLY A 252 19.68 -11.89 1.75
CA GLY A 252 20.29 -12.57 2.88
C GLY A 252 20.62 -11.60 4.01
N LYS A 253 21.23 -10.46 3.68
CA LYS A 253 21.73 -9.50 4.65
C LYS A 253 21.71 -8.08 4.08
N ILE A 254 21.32 -7.12 4.91
CA ILE A 254 21.46 -5.69 4.65
C ILE A 254 22.52 -5.17 5.62
N HIS A 255 23.60 -4.61 5.10
CA HIS A 255 24.64 -3.99 5.91
C HIS A 255 24.52 -2.46 5.85
N VAL A 256 24.49 -1.80 7.01
CA VAL A 256 24.48 -0.34 7.14
C VAL A 256 25.77 0.10 7.81
N ASN A 257 26.60 0.82 7.07
CA ASN A 257 27.97 1.14 7.45
C ASN A 257 27.98 1.97 8.75
N GLY A 258 28.75 1.50 9.74
CA GLY A 258 28.87 2.14 11.05
C GLY A 258 27.65 2.00 11.97
N ILE A 259 26.64 1.20 11.59
CA ILE A 259 25.45 0.95 12.42
C ILE A 259 25.29 -0.54 12.73
N GLY A 260 25.25 -1.40 11.71
CA GLY A 260 25.02 -2.83 11.92
C GLY A 260 24.42 -3.53 10.71
N SER A 261 23.59 -4.54 10.94
CA SER A 261 22.96 -5.30 9.86
C SER A 261 21.60 -5.88 10.20
N ILE A 262 20.79 -6.09 9.15
CA ILE A 262 19.53 -6.84 9.20
C ILE A 262 19.75 -8.16 8.45
N GLU A 263 19.50 -9.29 9.11
CA GLU A 263 19.69 -10.63 8.54
C GLU A 263 18.35 -11.36 8.38
N TYR A 264 18.20 -12.02 7.23
CA TYR A 264 17.02 -12.80 6.85
C TYR A 264 17.35 -14.28 6.95
N ILE A 265 16.65 -14.99 7.83
CA ILE A 265 16.87 -16.42 8.08
C ILE A 265 15.75 -17.22 7.43
N TYR A 266 16.06 -17.87 6.31
CA TYR A 266 15.14 -18.73 5.58
C TYR A 266 15.24 -20.20 6.02
N ALA A 267 14.12 -20.92 5.91
CA ALA A 267 14.09 -22.38 5.85
C ALA A 267 13.63 -22.85 4.47
N GLY A 268 14.14 -24.00 4.04
CA GLY A 268 13.66 -24.68 2.84
C GLY A 268 12.25 -25.23 3.08
N ASN A 269 11.37 -25.05 2.11
CA ASN A 269 10.05 -25.64 2.14
C ASN A 269 10.08 -27.06 1.56
N PRO A 270 9.67 -28.10 2.32
CA PRO A 270 9.62 -29.47 1.80
C PRO A 270 8.50 -29.69 0.77
N ASN A 271 7.47 -28.82 0.75
CA ASN A 271 6.34 -28.87 -0.17
C ASN A 271 6.12 -27.49 -0.84
N PRO A 272 7.05 -27.06 -1.71
CA PRO A 272 6.90 -25.82 -2.46
C PRO A 272 5.76 -25.92 -3.49
N ILE A 273 5.31 -24.76 -4.01
CA ILE A 273 4.50 -24.70 -5.23
C ILE A 273 5.11 -25.64 -6.28
N ASN A 274 4.30 -26.53 -6.83
CA ASN A 274 4.75 -27.48 -7.85
C ASN A 274 3.75 -27.57 -9.00
N LEU A 275 4.18 -28.23 -10.07
CA LEU A 275 3.50 -28.28 -11.37
C LEU A 275 2.04 -28.76 -11.31
N ASN A 276 1.63 -29.49 -10.26
CA ASN A 276 0.30 -30.09 -10.11
C ASN A 276 -0.44 -29.63 -8.84
N ASN A 277 0.18 -28.74 -8.05
CA ASN A 277 -0.36 -28.24 -6.80
C ASN A 277 -0.03 -26.76 -6.71
N SER A 278 -1.06 -25.93 -6.86
CA SER A 278 -1.01 -24.47 -6.67
C SER A 278 -0.68 -24.05 -5.23
N GLY A 279 -0.18 -24.98 -4.41
CA GLY A 279 0.52 -24.87 -3.13
C GLY A 279 0.53 -23.49 -2.49
N ASN A 280 0.15 -23.40 -1.22
CA ASN A 280 0.05 -22.11 -0.52
C ASN A 280 1.39 -21.52 -0.05
N ASN A 281 2.55 -21.95 -0.58
CA ASN A 281 3.87 -21.62 0.00
C ASN A 281 5.00 -21.47 -1.04
N ASP A 282 5.83 -20.44 -0.89
CA ASP A 282 7.13 -20.25 -1.60
C ASP A 282 8.11 -21.42 -1.30
N TRP A 283 9.10 -21.63 -2.16
CA TRP A 283 10.22 -22.56 -1.94
C TRP A 283 11.03 -22.28 -0.68
N TYR A 284 11.05 -21.03 -0.24
CA TYR A 284 11.70 -20.58 0.99
C TYR A 284 10.70 -19.88 1.89
N THR A 285 10.72 -20.24 3.16
CA THR A 285 9.93 -19.56 4.19
C THR A 285 10.86 -18.75 5.07
N LEU A 286 10.59 -17.44 5.20
CA LEU A 286 11.33 -16.62 6.15
C LEU A 286 10.90 -16.97 7.59
N ASN A 287 11.84 -17.51 8.36
CA ASN A 287 11.60 -17.90 9.74
C ASN A 287 11.89 -16.77 10.71
N LYS A 288 12.97 -16.01 10.47
CA LYS A 288 13.38 -14.91 11.35
C LYS A 288 13.95 -13.72 10.60
N LEU A 289 13.77 -12.55 11.22
CA LEU A 289 14.50 -11.33 10.95
C LEU A 289 15.32 -10.96 12.19
N ILE A 290 16.60 -10.66 12.02
CA ILE A 290 17.51 -10.36 13.13
C ILE A 290 18.21 -9.03 12.87
N LEU A 291 18.08 -8.09 13.81
CA LEU A 291 18.83 -6.84 13.81
C LEU A 291 20.07 -7.00 14.70
N LYS A 292 21.24 -6.73 14.14
CA LYS A 292 22.53 -6.78 14.84
C LYS A 292 23.24 -5.44 14.78
N ASN A 293 24.02 -5.13 15.81
CA ASN A 293 24.95 -4.01 15.79
C ASN A 293 26.26 -4.37 15.06
N THR A 294 27.20 -3.43 15.02
CA THR A 294 28.54 -3.58 14.43
C THR A 294 29.40 -4.67 15.10
N GLN A 295 29.09 -5.06 16.35
CA GLN A 295 29.73 -6.17 17.07
C GLN A 295 29.04 -7.53 16.89
N ASN A 296 28.08 -7.63 15.96
CA ASN A 296 27.24 -8.82 15.74
C ASN A 296 26.35 -9.22 16.92
N GLN A 297 26.14 -8.35 17.91
CA GLN A 297 25.21 -8.59 19.00
C GLN A 297 23.77 -8.35 18.52
N ILE A 298 22.85 -9.22 18.93
CA ILE A 298 21.42 -9.10 18.59
C ILE A 298 20.82 -7.94 19.39
N ILE A 299 20.26 -6.98 18.67
CA ILE A 299 19.56 -5.82 19.22
C ILE A 299 18.05 -6.08 19.30
N ASP A 300 17.48 -6.68 18.25
CA ASP A 300 16.06 -7.02 18.18
C ASP A 300 15.86 -8.15 17.17
N GLN A 301 14.79 -8.93 17.32
CA GLN A 301 14.48 -10.00 16.36
C GLN A 301 12.99 -10.34 16.32
N TYR A 302 12.56 -10.81 15.16
CA TYR A 302 11.19 -11.25 14.90
C TYR A 302 11.19 -12.66 14.34
N ALA A 303 10.29 -13.50 14.84
CA ALA A 303 10.03 -14.83 14.33
C ALA A 303 8.61 -14.92 13.74
N PHE A 304 8.46 -15.71 12.69
CA PHE A 304 7.19 -15.92 11.98
C PHE A 304 6.75 -17.37 12.14
N THR A 305 5.54 -17.62 12.65
CA THR A 305 4.98 -18.97 12.77
C THR A 305 3.84 -19.17 11.80
N ARG A 306 3.74 -20.37 11.20
CA ARG A 306 2.77 -20.65 10.13
C ARG A 306 2.19 -22.05 10.25
N THR A 307 0.93 -22.16 9.83
CA THR A 307 0.22 -23.43 9.58
C THR A 307 -0.64 -23.20 8.34
N GLY A 308 -0.02 -23.21 7.16
CA GLY A 308 -0.61 -22.65 5.94
C GLY A 308 -0.33 -21.14 5.89
N ASN A 309 -1.31 -20.32 6.28
CA ASN A 309 -1.14 -18.87 6.38
C ASN A 309 -0.28 -18.46 7.59
N LEU A 310 0.20 -17.20 7.60
CA LEU A 310 0.90 -16.62 8.73
C LEU A 310 0.00 -16.63 9.97
N LYS A 311 0.44 -17.26 11.06
CA LYS A 311 -0.35 -17.40 12.29
C LYS A 311 0.08 -16.43 13.37
N GLU A 312 1.40 -16.29 13.58
CA GLU A 312 1.93 -15.39 14.60
C GLU A 312 3.15 -14.63 14.11
N LEU A 313 3.25 -13.37 14.52
CA LEU A 313 4.46 -12.56 14.48
C LEU A 313 4.94 -12.38 15.92
N ILE A 314 6.13 -12.86 16.22
CA ILE A 314 6.68 -12.91 17.57
C ILE A 314 7.91 -12.02 17.64
N ASN A 315 7.83 -10.92 18.39
CA ASN A 315 9.01 -10.14 18.74
C ASN A 315 9.73 -10.83 19.91
N GLN A 316 11.03 -11.05 19.77
CA GLN A 316 11.83 -11.75 20.78
C GLN A 316 13.05 -10.89 21.17
N ASP A 317 13.46 -11.00 22.43
CA ASP A 317 14.69 -10.39 22.89
C ASP A 317 15.92 -11.13 22.37
N LYS A 318 17.12 -10.65 22.72
CA LYS A 318 18.40 -11.26 22.32
C LYS A 318 18.59 -12.72 22.77
N TYR A 319 17.79 -13.21 23.71
CA TYR A 319 17.83 -14.58 24.23
C TYR A 319 16.70 -15.47 23.68
N ASN A 320 15.95 -14.99 22.67
CA ASN A 320 14.75 -15.63 22.11
C ASN A 320 13.55 -15.68 23.08
N ILE A 321 13.53 -14.85 24.11
CA ILE A 321 12.37 -14.74 25.00
C ILE A 321 11.33 -13.86 24.32
N THR A 322 10.08 -14.32 24.24
CA THR A 322 8.97 -13.57 23.64
C THR A 322 8.70 -12.28 24.42
N ILE A 323 8.78 -11.15 23.71
CA ILE A 323 8.46 -9.82 24.24
C ILE A 323 7.01 -9.47 23.91
N GLN A 324 6.61 -9.71 22.66
CA GLN A 324 5.29 -9.39 22.12
C GLN A 324 4.88 -10.44 21.10
N LYS A 325 3.59 -10.68 21.00
CA LYS A 325 3.01 -11.61 20.05
C LYS A 325 1.77 -11.02 19.40
N PHE A 326 1.77 -11.02 18.07
CA PHE A 326 0.57 -10.79 17.26
C PHE A 326 0.07 -12.13 16.77
N SER A 327 -1.25 -12.33 16.77
CA SER A 327 -1.86 -13.52 16.18
C SER A 327 -2.85 -13.12 15.09
N PHE A 328 -2.90 -13.91 14.02
CA PHE A 328 -3.72 -13.64 12.84
C PHE A 328 -4.71 -14.78 12.63
N GLU A 329 -5.97 -14.43 12.47
CA GLU A 329 -7.04 -15.36 12.15
C GLU A 329 -7.69 -14.97 10.83
N TYR A 330 -8.08 -15.97 10.05
CA TYR A 330 -8.61 -15.80 8.71
C TYR A 330 -10.04 -16.31 8.67
N LYS A 331 -10.85 -15.73 7.79
CA LYS A 331 -12.21 -16.19 7.56
C LYS A 331 -12.15 -17.64 7.09
N ASN A 332 -12.89 -18.51 7.78
CA ASN A 332 -13.09 -19.90 7.40
C ASN A 332 -14.57 -20.21 7.54
N GLU A 333 -15.29 -20.22 6.43
CA GLU A 333 -16.66 -20.72 6.42
C GLU A 333 -16.63 -22.24 6.24
N ASP A 334 -17.34 -22.99 7.09
CA ASP A 334 -17.55 -24.44 6.98
C ASP A 334 -18.44 -24.76 5.77
N ILE A 335 -17.98 -24.38 4.58
CA ILE A 335 -18.55 -24.77 3.30
C ILE A 335 -17.95 -26.13 2.98
N SER A 336 -18.77 -27.10 2.57
CA SER A 336 -18.25 -28.42 2.17
C SER A 336 -17.15 -28.22 1.13
N GLN A 337 -15.95 -28.73 1.37
CA GLN A 337 -14.83 -28.61 0.42
C GLN A 337 -15.14 -29.25 -0.94
N ASN A 338 -16.12 -30.16 -0.97
CA ASN A 338 -16.74 -30.63 -2.20
C ASN A 338 -17.41 -29.43 -2.88
N ASN A 339 -16.93 -29.05 -4.07
CA ASN A 339 -17.44 -27.94 -4.90
C ASN A 339 -16.95 -26.52 -4.55
N MET A 340 -15.79 -26.40 -3.89
CA MET A 340 -15.10 -25.12 -3.77
C MET A 340 -14.08 -24.95 -4.90
N TYR A 341 -14.27 -23.95 -5.75
CA TYR A 341 -13.42 -23.60 -6.89
C TYR A 341 -12.75 -22.24 -6.66
N ASN A 342 -11.90 -21.82 -7.59
CA ASN A 342 -11.51 -20.42 -7.68
C ASN A 342 -12.36 -19.73 -8.75
N ASP A 343 -12.81 -18.52 -8.48
CA ASP A 343 -13.40 -17.66 -9.50
C ASP A 343 -12.36 -17.22 -10.53
N GLY A 344 -12.82 -16.48 -11.56
CA GLY A 344 -11.94 -15.96 -12.60
C GLY A 344 -10.78 -15.07 -12.11
N TYR A 345 -10.82 -14.58 -10.87
CA TYR A 345 -9.80 -13.72 -10.24
C TYR A 345 -8.94 -14.47 -9.21
N GLY A 346 -9.21 -15.76 -8.98
CA GLY A 346 -8.43 -16.62 -8.09
C GLY A 346 -8.91 -16.63 -6.65
N TYR A 347 -10.11 -16.13 -6.36
CA TYR A 347 -10.70 -16.16 -5.01
C TYR A 347 -11.63 -17.36 -4.84
N PRO A 348 -11.78 -17.90 -3.61
CA PRO A 348 -12.67 -19.04 -3.39
C PRO A 348 -14.11 -18.75 -3.82
N CYS A 349 -14.69 -19.68 -4.55
CA CYS A 349 -16.07 -19.62 -5.00
C CYS A 349 -16.72 -20.98 -4.75
N HIS A 350 -17.78 -20.99 -3.96
CA HIS A 350 -18.63 -22.15 -3.81
C HIS A 350 -19.66 -22.22 -4.94
N PHE A 351 -19.74 -23.37 -5.59
CA PHE A 351 -20.69 -23.60 -6.67
C PHE A 351 -21.10 -25.07 -6.74
N GLU A 352 -22.32 -25.43 -6.34
CA GLU A 352 -22.81 -26.81 -6.47
C GLU A 352 -23.57 -27.01 -7.80
N PRO A 353 -23.04 -27.80 -8.77
CA PRO A 353 -23.71 -28.01 -10.04
C PRO A 353 -25.07 -28.68 -9.83
N CYS A 354 -26.09 -28.19 -10.54
CA CYS A 354 -27.45 -28.75 -10.48
C CYS A 354 -28.18 -28.61 -9.13
N ASN A 355 -27.65 -27.86 -8.16
CA ASN A 355 -28.36 -27.51 -6.94
C ASN A 355 -29.17 -26.21 -7.15
N ILE A 356 -30.49 -26.36 -7.25
CA ILE A 356 -31.41 -25.22 -7.44
C ILE A 356 -32.04 -24.75 -6.12
N ASP A 357 -31.66 -25.37 -5.00
CA ASP A 357 -32.15 -25.03 -3.66
C ASP A 357 -31.33 -23.90 -2.99
N GLU A 358 -30.23 -23.45 -3.61
CA GLU A 358 -29.32 -22.40 -3.09
C GLU A 358 -29.92 -20.99 -3.07
N GLY A 359 -31.10 -20.78 -3.67
CA GLY A 359 -31.75 -19.47 -3.72
C GLY A 359 -31.21 -18.53 -4.82
N GLU A 360 -30.29 -19.01 -5.65
CA GLU A 360 -29.74 -18.28 -6.80
C GLU A 360 -29.26 -19.26 -7.88
N LEU A 361 -29.44 -18.93 -9.16
CA LEU A 361 -28.87 -19.69 -10.28
C LEU A 361 -27.65 -18.95 -10.81
N ARG A 362 -26.48 -19.59 -10.70
CA ARG A 362 -25.20 -18.92 -10.97
C ARG A 362 -24.46 -19.50 -12.16
N THR A 363 -23.76 -18.63 -12.88
CA THR A 363 -22.77 -19.05 -13.87
C THR A 363 -21.54 -19.64 -13.15
N PRO A 364 -20.98 -20.77 -13.60
CA PRO A 364 -19.77 -21.33 -13.00
C PRO A 364 -18.58 -20.38 -13.08
N PHE A 365 -17.69 -20.45 -12.09
CA PHE A 365 -16.48 -19.62 -11.97
C PHE A 365 -16.73 -18.09 -11.87
N HIS A 366 -17.99 -17.65 -11.78
CA HIS A 366 -18.34 -16.28 -11.39
C HIS A 366 -18.16 -16.11 -9.88
N THR A 367 -17.92 -14.87 -9.46
CA THR A 367 -17.64 -14.56 -8.05
C THR A 367 -18.87 -14.78 -7.17
N ASP A 368 -18.75 -15.63 -6.15
CA ASP A 368 -19.75 -15.80 -5.10
C ASP A 368 -19.49 -14.81 -3.94
N ARG A 369 -20.41 -13.86 -3.74
CA ARG A 369 -20.35 -12.88 -2.65
C ARG A 369 -20.19 -13.45 -1.24
N ASN A 370 -20.67 -14.67 -0.99
CA ASN A 370 -20.64 -15.28 0.34
C ASN A 370 -19.26 -15.91 0.62
N SER A 371 -18.72 -16.66 -0.35
CA SER A 371 -17.47 -17.39 -0.21
C SER A 371 -16.20 -16.66 -0.71
N VAL A 372 -16.31 -15.59 -1.51
CA VAL A 372 -15.15 -14.88 -2.09
C VAL A 372 -14.13 -14.38 -1.07
N SER A 373 -14.59 -14.00 0.12
CA SER A 373 -13.69 -13.54 1.20
C SER A 373 -13.17 -14.67 2.09
N ASN A 374 -13.49 -15.93 1.79
CA ASN A 374 -12.96 -17.08 2.53
C ASN A 374 -11.43 -17.12 2.39
N GLY A 375 -10.73 -17.34 3.50
CA GLY A 375 -9.26 -17.26 3.58
C GLY A 375 -8.68 -15.84 3.67
N ALA A 376 -9.49 -14.78 3.58
CA ALA A 376 -9.03 -13.41 3.85
C ALA A 376 -8.78 -13.19 5.35
N LEU A 377 -7.86 -12.28 5.70
CA LEU A 377 -7.59 -11.89 7.09
C LEU A 377 -8.89 -11.41 7.76
N GLN A 378 -9.22 -11.97 8.92
CA GLN A 378 -10.43 -11.64 9.66
C GLN A 378 -10.12 -10.95 10.97
N ARG A 379 -9.10 -11.41 11.71
CA ARG A 379 -8.78 -10.87 13.05
C ARG A 379 -7.28 -10.71 13.24
N ILE A 380 -6.89 -9.60 13.83
CA ILE A 380 -5.55 -9.34 14.35
C ILE A 380 -5.68 -9.22 15.86
N ILE A 381 -5.05 -10.14 16.57
CA ILE A 381 -4.97 -10.13 18.03
C ILE A 381 -3.66 -9.47 18.43
N LEU A 382 -3.77 -8.33 19.12
CA LEU A 382 -2.65 -7.53 19.57
C LEU A 382 -1.98 -8.15 20.82
N PRO A 383 -0.72 -7.81 21.13
CA PRO A 383 -0.04 -8.25 22.34
C PRO A 383 -0.74 -7.85 23.66
N SER A 384 -1.64 -6.85 23.62
CA SER A 384 -2.47 -6.47 24.76
C SER A 384 -3.67 -7.40 24.97
N GLY A 385 -3.97 -8.26 23.99
CA GLY A 385 -5.21 -9.04 23.89
C GLY A 385 -6.37 -8.30 23.22
N GLY A 386 -6.18 -7.03 22.83
CA GLY A 386 -7.15 -6.29 22.01
C GLY A 386 -7.24 -6.90 20.61
N VAL A 387 -8.37 -6.72 19.95
CA VAL A 387 -8.63 -7.34 18.64
C VAL A 387 -9.07 -6.29 17.63
N THR A 388 -8.49 -6.33 16.43
CA THR A 388 -9.03 -5.66 15.26
C THR A 388 -9.63 -6.71 14.34
N GLU A 389 -10.90 -6.55 13.98
CA GLU A 389 -11.60 -7.42 13.04
C GLU A 389 -11.86 -6.70 11.73
N TYR A 390 -11.65 -7.41 10.63
CA TYR A 390 -11.87 -6.97 9.27
C TYR A 390 -12.92 -7.85 8.62
N GLU A 391 -13.85 -7.23 7.91
CA GLU A 391 -14.78 -7.91 7.02
C GLU A 391 -14.50 -7.45 5.59
N PHE A 392 -14.21 -8.40 4.71
CA PHE A 392 -13.95 -8.15 3.30
C PHE A 392 -15.12 -8.63 2.44
N GLU A 393 -15.36 -7.92 1.35
CA GLU A 393 -16.31 -8.31 0.30
C GLU A 393 -15.68 -8.12 -1.08
N SER A 394 -16.29 -8.72 -2.10
CA SER A 394 -15.86 -8.51 -3.49
C SER A 394 -15.93 -7.03 -3.89
N HIS A 395 -15.01 -6.58 -4.74
CA HIS A 395 -15.27 -5.37 -5.52
C HIS A 395 -16.49 -5.56 -6.42
N SER A 396 -17.09 -4.44 -6.83
CA SER A 396 -18.25 -4.45 -7.70
C SER A 396 -18.28 -3.22 -8.58
N VAL A 397 -18.70 -3.40 -9.84
CA VAL A 397 -18.89 -2.34 -10.83
C VAL A 397 -20.29 -2.47 -11.43
N PRO A 398 -20.91 -1.39 -11.94
CA PRO A 398 -22.15 -1.47 -12.70
C PRO A 398 -22.07 -2.51 -13.82
N SER A 399 -23.03 -3.44 -13.84
CA SER A 399 -23.14 -4.44 -14.91
C SER A 399 -23.47 -3.79 -16.25
N ASN A 400 -22.99 -4.38 -17.35
CA ASN A 400 -23.32 -3.90 -18.68
C ASN A 400 -24.84 -4.03 -18.94
N PRO A 401 -25.58 -2.93 -19.17
CA PRO A 401 -27.04 -2.98 -19.35
C PRO A 401 -27.48 -3.71 -20.64
N TYR A 402 -26.55 -3.95 -21.57
CA TYR A 402 -26.81 -4.62 -22.85
C TYR A 402 -26.53 -6.12 -22.82
N ALA A 403 -25.99 -6.66 -21.72
CA ALA A 403 -25.85 -8.10 -21.54
C ALA A 403 -27.25 -8.72 -21.32
N THR A 404 -27.92 -9.07 -22.41
CA THR A 404 -29.19 -9.80 -22.37
C THR A 404 -28.91 -11.29 -22.37
N CYS A 405 -29.59 -11.99 -21.48
CA CYS A 405 -29.50 -13.43 -21.39
C CYS A 405 -30.34 -14.05 -22.52
N VAL A 406 -29.69 -14.59 -23.55
CA VAL A 406 -30.37 -15.15 -24.74
C VAL A 406 -29.93 -16.61 -24.93
N GLY A 407 -30.85 -17.57 -24.78
CA GLY A 407 -30.65 -18.97 -25.16
C GLY A 407 -30.78 -20.03 -24.04
N ALA A 408 -30.30 -21.24 -24.32
CA ALA A 408 -30.40 -22.41 -23.45
C ALA A 408 -29.52 -22.32 -22.18
N ASN A 409 -28.45 -21.52 -22.22
CA ASN A 409 -27.43 -21.37 -21.17
C ASN A 409 -27.64 -20.10 -20.33
N CYS A 410 -28.89 -19.77 -20.03
CA CYS A 410 -29.23 -18.54 -19.33
C CYS A 410 -29.16 -18.74 -17.80
N TYR A 411 -28.13 -18.19 -17.17
CA TYR A 411 -27.96 -18.17 -15.72
C TYR A 411 -28.34 -16.77 -15.24
N TYR A 412 -29.42 -16.68 -14.46
CA TYR A 412 -29.95 -15.42 -13.95
C TYR A 412 -29.14 -14.93 -12.74
N ASP A 413 -27.88 -14.60 -12.99
CA ASP A 413 -26.96 -14.07 -11.97
C ASP A 413 -27.56 -12.82 -11.30
N ASN A 414 -27.43 -12.71 -9.98
CA ASN A 414 -27.96 -11.62 -9.15
C ASN A 414 -29.50 -11.53 -9.10
N TYR A 415 -30.24 -12.58 -9.46
CA TYR A 415 -31.67 -12.67 -9.21
C TYR A 415 -31.95 -13.58 -8.01
N ASP A 416 -32.96 -13.23 -7.22
CA ASP A 416 -33.50 -14.19 -6.25
C ASP A 416 -34.19 -15.33 -7.01
N PHE A 417 -33.89 -16.55 -6.61
CA PHE A 417 -34.45 -17.77 -7.19
C PHE A 417 -35.22 -18.52 -6.12
N ASP A 418 -36.55 -18.49 -6.21
CA ASP A 418 -37.41 -18.98 -5.15
C ASP A 418 -38.11 -20.27 -5.55
N LYS A 419 -38.32 -21.15 -4.57
CA LYS A 419 -39.34 -22.20 -4.68
C LYS A 419 -40.71 -21.55 -4.58
N ILE A 420 -41.37 -21.38 -5.72
CA ILE A 420 -42.66 -20.70 -5.80
C ILE A 420 -43.85 -21.62 -5.52
N TYR A 421 -43.68 -22.94 -5.68
CA TYR A 421 -44.76 -23.89 -5.42
C TYR A 421 -44.23 -25.29 -5.05
N THR A 422 -44.99 -26.00 -4.22
CA THR A 422 -44.83 -27.42 -3.95
C THR A 422 -46.17 -28.10 -4.14
N LEU A 423 -46.30 -28.89 -5.21
CA LEU A 423 -47.51 -29.63 -5.54
C LEU A 423 -47.33 -31.10 -5.10
N ASN A 424 -48.22 -31.58 -4.25
CA ASN A 424 -48.37 -33.01 -3.99
C ASN A 424 -49.41 -33.58 -4.95
N PHE A 425 -49.06 -34.63 -5.69
CA PHE A 425 -49.96 -35.27 -6.64
C PHE A 425 -50.19 -36.75 -6.32
N ASP A 426 -51.36 -37.25 -6.68
CA ASP A 426 -51.66 -38.68 -6.76
C ASP A 426 -52.51 -38.92 -8.01
N THR A 427 -51.94 -39.66 -8.95
CA THR A 427 -52.59 -40.00 -10.23
C THR A 427 -53.81 -40.92 -10.10
N ASN A 428 -54.09 -41.48 -8.91
CA ASN A 428 -55.37 -42.10 -8.60
C ASN A 428 -56.50 -41.08 -8.36
N ILE A 429 -56.15 -39.89 -7.88
CA ILE A 429 -57.10 -38.82 -7.56
C ILE A 429 -57.32 -37.93 -8.78
N SER A 430 -56.24 -37.41 -9.36
CA SER A 430 -56.29 -36.58 -10.57
C SER A 430 -55.03 -36.76 -11.41
N SER A 431 -55.18 -36.77 -12.73
CA SER A 431 -54.05 -36.73 -13.68
C SER A 431 -53.68 -35.31 -14.12
N GLN A 432 -54.43 -34.30 -13.68
CA GLN A 432 -54.24 -32.89 -14.05
C GLN A 432 -54.34 -32.00 -12.83
N TYR A 433 -53.39 -31.07 -12.73
CA TYR A 433 -53.32 -30.08 -11.66
C TYR A 433 -53.04 -28.72 -12.28
N THR A 434 -53.58 -27.68 -11.64
CA THR A 434 -53.43 -26.32 -12.11
C THR A 434 -52.87 -25.47 -10.98
N VAL A 435 -51.81 -24.74 -11.27
CA VAL A 435 -51.18 -23.76 -10.37
C VAL A 435 -51.03 -22.44 -11.11
N ASN A 436 -51.08 -21.32 -10.41
CA ASN A 436 -50.87 -20.00 -11.04
C ASN A 436 -49.48 -19.50 -10.70
N LEU A 437 -48.74 -19.04 -11.70
CA LEU A 437 -47.46 -18.36 -11.49
C LEU A 437 -47.73 -17.05 -10.72
N PRO A 438 -47.13 -16.84 -9.54
CA PRO A 438 -47.26 -15.57 -8.84
C PRO A 438 -46.73 -14.42 -9.68
N THR A 439 -47.27 -13.21 -9.47
CA THR A 439 -46.77 -12.01 -10.13
C THR A 439 -45.33 -11.71 -9.67
N GLY A 440 -44.52 -11.10 -10.54
CA GLY A 440 -43.14 -10.72 -10.21
C GLY A 440 -42.07 -11.78 -10.47
N TYR A 441 -42.41 -12.91 -11.11
CA TYR A 441 -41.47 -13.96 -11.52
C TYR A 441 -41.30 -14.05 -13.05
N GLN A 442 -40.13 -14.48 -13.49
CA GLN A 442 -39.84 -14.76 -14.90
C GLN A 442 -40.65 -15.96 -15.38
N SER A 443 -40.81 -16.08 -16.70
CA SER A 443 -41.51 -17.21 -17.32
C SER A 443 -40.68 -18.50 -17.40
N ASP A 444 -39.38 -18.42 -17.14
CA ASP A 444 -38.49 -19.60 -17.06
C ASP A 444 -38.68 -20.31 -15.72
N LEU A 445 -39.17 -21.55 -15.78
CA LEU A 445 -39.48 -22.40 -14.63
C LEU A 445 -38.53 -23.59 -14.57
N PHE A 446 -38.08 -23.94 -13.38
CA PHE A 446 -37.26 -25.11 -13.11
C PHE A 446 -38.04 -26.05 -12.21
N VAL A 447 -38.13 -27.31 -12.61
CA VAL A 447 -39.04 -28.27 -11.99
C VAL A 447 -38.26 -29.46 -11.50
N LYS A 448 -38.37 -29.72 -10.20
CA LYS A 448 -37.85 -30.92 -9.53
C LYS A 448 -39.01 -31.90 -9.34
N TYR A 449 -38.84 -33.11 -9.85
CA TYR A 449 -39.90 -34.11 -9.94
C TYR A 449 -39.51 -35.37 -9.19
N ASN A 450 -40.28 -35.73 -8.16
CA ASN A 450 -40.09 -36.95 -7.38
C ASN A 450 -41.41 -37.72 -7.34
N TYR A 451 -41.34 -39.04 -7.56
CA TYR A 451 -42.54 -39.89 -7.52
C TYR A 451 -42.26 -41.29 -7.01
N THR A 452 -43.30 -41.90 -6.43
CA THR A 452 -43.36 -43.30 -6.04
C THR A 452 -44.51 -43.95 -6.79
N LEU A 453 -44.28 -45.12 -7.37
CA LEU A 453 -45.32 -45.88 -8.05
C LEU A 453 -46.24 -46.56 -7.04
N HIS A 454 -47.54 -46.58 -7.34
CA HIS A 454 -48.47 -47.43 -6.60
C HIS A 454 -48.19 -48.91 -6.91
N PRO A 455 -48.43 -49.83 -5.96
CA PRO A 455 -48.33 -51.27 -6.22
C PRO A 455 -49.21 -51.68 -7.41
N ALA A 456 -48.62 -52.35 -8.40
CA ALA A 456 -49.35 -52.82 -9.58
C ALA A 456 -48.75 -54.16 -10.07
N PRO A 457 -49.55 -55.03 -10.72
CA PRO A 457 -49.06 -56.30 -11.27
C PRO A 457 -47.85 -56.13 -12.21
N PRO A 458 -47.02 -57.18 -12.41
CA PRO A 458 -45.93 -57.14 -13.38
C PRO A 458 -46.49 -56.76 -14.76
N GLY A 459 -45.98 -55.68 -15.35
CA GLY A 459 -46.37 -55.29 -16.70
C GLY A 459 -45.74 -56.20 -17.75
N ASN A 460 -46.23 -56.14 -19.00
CA ASN A 460 -45.59 -56.86 -20.11
C ASN A 460 -44.12 -56.42 -20.25
N PRO A 461 -43.18 -57.35 -20.55
CA PRO A 461 -41.77 -57.00 -20.81
C PRO A 461 -41.67 -55.89 -21.88
N GLY A 462 -40.94 -54.81 -21.58
CA GLY A 462 -40.76 -53.66 -22.48
C GLY A 462 -41.73 -52.48 -22.28
N SER A 463 -42.67 -52.56 -21.33
CA SER A 463 -43.54 -51.42 -20.96
C SER A 463 -42.76 -50.38 -20.14
N SER A 464 -42.83 -49.09 -20.51
CA SER A 464 -42.24 -47.99 -19.72
C SER A 464 -42.88 -47.93 -18.33
N ASN A 465 -42.07 -48.10 -17.27
CA ASN A 465 -42.52 -48.12 -15.88
C ASN A 465 -42.56 -46.72 -15.22
N GLU A 466 -42.66 -45.66 -16.00
CA GLU A 466 -42.48 -44.29 -15.52
C GLU A 466 -43.78 -43.48 -15.59
N ILE A 467 -43.94 -42.55 -14.64
CA ILE A 467 -44.90 -41.47 -14.74
C ILE A 467 -44.19 -40.30 -15.39
N LYS A 468 -44.71 -39.83 -16.52
CA LYS A 468 -44.25 -38.65 -17.23
C LYS A 468 -45.13 -37.46 -16.87
N TYR A 469 -44.59 -36.26 -16.99
CA TYR A 469 -45.36 -35.03 -16.83
C TYR A 469 -45.07 -34.03 -17.95
N THR A 470 -46.06 -33.21 -18.27
CA THR A 470 -45.94 -32.07 -19.17
C THR A 470 -46.51 -30.83 -18.51
N ILE A 471 -45.92 -29.66 -18.75
CA ILE A 471 -46.45 -28.37 -18.31
C ILE A 471 -47.00 -27.64 -19.53
N ASN A 472 -48.28 -27.24 -19.47
CA ASN A 472 -48.98 -26.58 -20.58
C ASN A 472 -48.82 -27.32 -21.92
N ASN A 473 -48.87 -28.67 -21.87
CA ASN A 473 -48.64 -29.59 -22.99
C ASN A 473 -47.23 -29.54 -23.62
N GLN A 474 -46.27 -28.84 -23.00
CA GLN A 474 -44.87 -28.86 -23.39
C GLN A 474 -44.12 -29.93 -22.60
N SER A 475 -43.20 -30.63 -23.28
CA SER A 475 -42.22 -31.50 -22.63
C SER A 475 -41.07 -30.65 -22.12
N GLY A 476 -40.60 -30.93 -20.91
CA GLY A 476 -39.51 -30.16 -20.30
C GLY A 476 -38.17 -30.49 -20.94
N ASN A 477 -37.35 -29.47 -21.14
CA ASN A 477 -35.97 -29.67 -21.56
C ASN A 477 -35.12 -30.10 -20.35
N PRO A 478 -34.16 -31.03 -20.49
CA PRO A 478 -33.23 -31.32 -19.42
C PRO A 478 -32.49 -30.05 -19.01
N PHE A 479 -32.39 -29.80 -17.71
CA PHE A 479 -31.45 -28.81 -17.23
C PHE A 479 -30.04 -29.40 -17.38
N LEU A 480 -29.20 -28.72 -18.16
CA LEU A 480 -27.84 -29.14 -18.44
C LEU A 480 -26.89 -28.64 -17.35
N ASN A 481 -25.91 -29.47 -17.01
CA ASN A 481 -24.85 -29.10 -16.09
C ASN A 481 -24.07 -27.92 -16.68
N PRO A 482 -23.98 -26.79 -15.97
CA PRO A 482 -23.38 -25.58 -16.50
C PRO A 482 -21.85 -25.67 -16.69
N LEU A 483 -21.17 -26.64 -16.08
CA LEU A 483 -19.71 -26.81 -16.22
C LEU A 483 -19.30 -27.49 -17.53
N ASN A 484 -20.13 -28.37 -18.07
CA ASN A 484 -19.77 -29.17 -19.24
C ASN A 484 -20.80 -29.13 -20.38
N ASN A 485 -21.95 -28.46 -20.20
CA ASN A 485 -22.99 -28.22 -21.21
C ASN A 485 -23.53 -29.46 -21.95
N GLU A 486 -23.13 -30.67 -21.56
CA GLU A 486 -23.47 -31.93 -22.24
C GLU A 486 -24.06 -32.96 -21.29
N GLN A 487 -23.83 -32.84 -19.97
CA GLN A 487 -24.41 -33.75 -18.98
C GLN A 487 -25.72 -33.20 -18.42
N GLU A 488 -26.77 -34.00 -18.47
CA GLU A 488 -28.03 -33.67 -17.81
C GLU A 488 -27.90 -33.76 -16.28
N CYS A 489 -28.56 -32.85 -15.56
CA CYS A 489 -28.63 -32.93 -14.11
C CYS A 489 -29.34 -34.21 -13.65
N THR A 490 -28.62 -35.10 -12.99
CA THR A 490 -29.07 -36.45 -12.57
C THR A 490 -30.26 -36.44 -11.61
N ASN A 491 -30.57 -35.29 -11.00
CA ASN A 491 -31.69 -35.10 -10.08
C ASN A 491 -33.05 -34.87 -10.78
N GLY A 492 -33.14 -35.09 -12.10
CA GLY A 492 -34.40 -35.04 -12.85
C GLY A 492 -34.96 -33.62 -13.04
N ILE A 493 -34.10 -32.60 -12.98
CA ILE A 493 -34.51 -31.19 -13.10
C ILE A 493 -34.81 -30.87 -14.57
N LYS A 494 -36.00 -30.34 -14.84
CA LYS A 494 -36.42 -29.92 -16.19
C LYS A 494 -36.76 -28.43 -16.24
N ARG A 495 -36.32 -27.76 -17.30
CA ARG A 495 -36.63 -26.35 -17.62
C ARG A 495 -37.87 -26.26 -18.52
N PHE A 496 -38.75 -25.31 -18.22
CA PHE A 496 -39.96 -24.99 -18.99
C PHE A 496 -40.11 -23.47 -19.15
N VAL A 497 -40.79 -23.03 -20.20
CA VAL A 497 -41.19 -21.62 -20.35
C VAL A 497 -42.72 -21.54 -20.28
N ALA A 498 -43.26 -20.92 -19.23
CA ALA A 498 -44.70 -20.78 -19.04
C ALA A 498 -45.09 -19.44 -18.40
N GLN A 499 -46.27 -18.93 -18.73
CA GLN A 499 -46.83 -17.69 -18.18
C GLN A 499 -48.25 -17.90 -17.67
N GLY A 500 -48.61 -17.18 -16.61
CA GLY A 500 -49.96 -17.21 -16.05
C GLY A 500 -50.30 -18.55 -15.42
N THR A 501 -51.33 -19.22 -15.94
CA THR A 501 -51.80 -20.51 -15.42
C THR A 501 -50.94 -21.67 -15.96
N ILE A 502 -50.37 -22.43 -15.02
CA ILE A 502 -49.52 -23.59 -15.26
C ILE A 502 -50.37 -24.86 -15.07
N ASN A 503 -50.60 -25.59 -16.15
CA ASN A 503 -51.32 -26.87 -16.15
C ASN A 503 -50.32 -28.02 -16.21
N ILE A 504 -50.24 -28.80 -15.13
CA ILE A 504 -49.39 -29.98 -15.03
C ILE A 504 -50.25 -31.19 -15.34
N LYS A 505 -49.87 -31.95 -16.38
CA LYS A 505 -50.55 -33.18 -16.79
C LYS A 505 -49.61 -34.36 -16.60
N PHE A 506 -50.04 -35.33 -15.80
CA PHE A 506 -49.35 -36.61 -15.61
C PHE A 506 -49.85 -37.63 -16.62
N THR A 507 -48.92 -38.38 -17.22
CA THR A 507 -49.19 -39.39 -18.24
C THR A 507 -48.34 -40.63 -17.99
N GLY A 508 -48.80 -41.81 -18.40
CA GLY A 508 -48.09 -43.07 -18.14
C GLY A 508 -49.08 -44.21 -17.91
N LEU A 509 -48.62 -45.45 -18.10
CA LEU A 509 -49.44 -46.66 -17.90
C LEU A 509 -49.52 -47.07 -16.41
N LYS A 510 -48.51 -46.70 -15.61
CA LYS A 510 -48.47 -46.92 -14.16
C LYS A 510 -48.98 -45.67 -13.44
N LYS A 511 -49.68 -45.88 -12.33
CA LYS A 511 -50.11 -44.82 -11.42
C LYS A 511 -49.13 -44.71 -10.25
N GLY A 512 -49.05 -43.53 -9.66
CA GLY A 512 -48.24 -43.21 -8.50
C GLY A 512 -48.57 -41.84 -7.93
N TYR A 513 -47.81 -41.48 -6.90
CA TYR A 513 -47.95 -40.24 -6.14
C TYR A 513 -46.57 -39.65 -5.88
N GLY A 514 -46.52 -38.36 -5.56
CA GLY A 514 -45.24 -37.69 -5.33
C GLY A 514 -45.35 -36.17 -5.26
N THR A 515 -44.22 -35.51 -5.51
CA THR A 515 -44.11 -34.05 -5.44
C THR A 515 -43.55 -33.47 -6.74
N VAL A 516 -44.11 -32.33 -7.12
CA VAL A 516 -43.57 -31.43 -8.14
C VAL A 516 -43.24 -30.11 -7.44
N GLU A 517 -41.96 -29.79 -7.37
CA GLU A 517 -41.49 -28.50 -6.87
C GLU A 517 -41.17 -27.60 -8.05
N ILE A 518 -41.72 -26.38 -8.05
CA ILE A 518 -41.52 -25.40 -9.12
C ILE A 518 -40.74 -24.23 -8.54
N TYR A 519 -39.69 -23.88 -9.24
CA TYR A 519 -38.82 -22.75 -8.93
C TYR A 519 -38.83 -21.76 -10.08
N ALA A 520 -38.70 -20.47 -9.73
CA ALA A 520 -38.62 -19.39 -10.70
C ALA A 520 -37.75 -18.26 -10.17
N THR A 521 -37.08 -17.57 -11.09
CA THR A 521 -36.33 -16.34 -10.78
C THR A 521 -37.27 -15.15 -10.70
N LYS A 522 -37.04 -14.22 -9.77
CA LYS A 522 -37.78 -12.94 -9.76
C LYS A 522 -37.51 -12.14 -11.03
N GLN A 523 -38.45 -11.25 -11.39
CA GLN A 523 -38.27 -10.32 -12.52
C GLN A 523 -37.31 -9.18 -12.18
N GLN A 524 -37.25 -8.78 -10.91
CA GLN A 524 -36.33 -7.75 -10.44
C GLN A 524 -35.01 -8.39 -10.03
N LYS A 525 -33.90 -7.82 -10.52
CA LYS A 525 -32.56 -8.13 -10.02
C LYS A 525 -32.44 -7.70 -8.56
N ARG A 526 -31.69 -8.47 -7.76
CA ARG A 526 -31.26 -8.09 -6.42
C ARG A 526 -30.40 -6.81 -6.48
N ASP A 527 -29.51 -6.76 -7.46
CA ASP A 527 -28.69 -5.61 -7.80
C ASP A 527 -28.22 -5.69 -9.26
N LYS A 528 -27.70 -4.58 -9.80
CA LYS A 528 -27.28 -4.47 -11.20
C LYS A 528 -25.76 -4.42 -11.32
N ASN A 529 -25.02 -5.21 -10.54
CA ASN A 529 -23.56 -5.17 -10.51
C ASN A 529 -22.90 -6.45 -11.00
N ASP A 530 -21.71 -6.29 -11.56
CA ASP A 530 -20.77 -7.38 -11.76
C ASP A 530 -19.80 -7.41 -10.56
N TYR A 531 -19.54 -8.62 -10.05
CA TYR A 531 -18.66 -8.88 -8.91
C TYR A 531 -17.36 -9.54 -9.37
N GLY A 532 -16.32 -9.41 -8.56
CA GLY A 532 -14.95 -9.89 -8.79
C GLY A 532 -13.91 -8.82 -8.53
N TYR A 533 -12.81 -8.83 -9.29
CA TYR A 533 -11.73 -7.81 -9.29
C TYR A 533 -10.94 -7.67 -7.98
N GLY A 534 -11.05 -8.64 -7.07
CA GLY A 534 -10.38 -8.62 -5.76
C GLY A 534 -11.35 -8.41 -4.60
N LEU A 535 -10.79 -8.09 -3.42
CA LEU A 535 -11.56 -7.80 -2.21
C LEU A 535 -11.33 -6.37 -1.72
N ARG A 536 -12.43 -5.71 -1.33
CA ARG A 536 -12.46 -4.42 -0.63
C ARG A 536 -12.91 -4.57 0.81
N LEU A 537 -12.60 -3.57 1.64
CA LEU A 537 -13.02 -3.51 3.04
C LEU A 537 -14.53 -3.20 3.13
N LYS A 538 -15.30 -4.12 3.72
CA LYS A 538 -16.71 -3.90 4.04
C LYS A 538 -16.88 -3.24 5.41
N SER A 539 -16.13 -3.72 6.40
CA SER A 539 -16.19 -3.16 7.75
C SER A 539 -14.93 -3.42 8.57
N MET A 540 -14.72 -2.59 9.58
CA MET A 540 -13.62 -2.72 10.55
C MET A 540 -14.13 -2.49 11.98
N LYS A 541 -13.75 -3.37 12.90
CA LYS A 541 -14.11 -3.29 14.31
C LYS A 541 -12.86 -3.36 15.17
N ASN A 542 -12.81 -2.59 16.26
CA ASN A 542 -11.75 -2.71 17.27
C ASN A 542 -12.36 -3.06 18.62
N PHE A 543 -11.71 -3.92 19.38
CA PHE A 543 -12.16 -4.43 20.67
C PHE A 543 -11.07 -4.25 21.73
N ASN A 544 -11.49 -3.85 22.93
CA ASN A 544 -10.64 -3.94 24.12
C ASN A 544 -10.37 -5.42 24.48
N PRO A 545 -9.26 -5.72 25.18
CA PRO A 545 -8.93 -7.08 25.58
C PRO A 545 -10.06 -7.78 26.35
N GLY A 546 -10.54 -8.92 25.83
CA GLY A 546 -11.61 -9.72 26.44
C GLY A 546 -13.03 -9.14 26.29
N SER A 547 -13.20 -8.02 25.58
CA SER A 547 -14.52 -7.44 25.30
C SER A 547 -15.19 -8.13 24.11
N THR A 548 -16.50 -8.37 24.21
CA THR A 548 -17.35 -8.78 23.08
C THR A 548 -18.00 -7.60 22.36
N THR A 549 -17.92 -6.39 22.94
CA THR A 549 -18.47 -5.15 22.37
C THR A 549 -17.33 -4.33 21.76
N PRO A 550 -17.46 -3.86 20.50
CA PRO A 550 -16.41 -3.06 19.87
C PRO A 550 -16.34 -1.64 20.46
N VAL A 551 -15.13 -1.10 20.58
CA VAL A 551 -14.86 0.32 20.92
C VAL A 551 -14.91 1.25 19.71
N SER A 552 -14.75 0.69 18.50
CA SER A 552 -15.02 1.37 17.24
C SER A 552 -15.58 0.38 16.24
N TYR A 553 -16.56 0.79 15.45
CA TYR A 553 -17.10 -0.04 14.37
C TYR A 553 -17.43 0.86 13.17
N THR A 554 -16.67 0.70 12.09
CA THR A 554 -16.82 1.48 10.86
C THR A 554 -17.29 0.57 9.74
N GLN A 555 -18.35 0.97 9.04
CA GLN A 555 -18.88 0.29 7.87
C GLN A 555 -18.71 1.16 6.63
N TYR A 556 -18.34 0.55 5.51
CA TYR A 556 -18.15 1.19 4.21
C TYR A 556 -19.24 0.71 3.26
N ASN A 557 -19.91 1.64 2.58
CA ASN A 557 -20.90 1.35 1.55
C ASN A 557 -20.47 2.06 0.25
N TYR A 558 -20.47 1.28 -0.83
CA TYR A 558 -19.93 1.65 -2.14
C TYR A 558 -21.02 1.83 -3.20
N ASP A 559 -22.29 1.76 -2.81
CA ASP A 559 -23.42 1.93 -3.72
C ASP A 559 -23.48 3.36 -4.24
N SER A 560 -23.93 3.54 -5.48
CA SER A 560 -24.16 4.85 -6.05
C SER A 560 -25.16 5.64 -5.21
N PHE A 561 -24.83 6.90 -4.93
CA PHE A 561 -25.75 7.78 -4.20
C PHE A 561 -26.99 8.17 -5.02
N THR A 562 -27.04 7.87 -6.32
CA THR A 562 -28.19 8.14 -7.19
C THR A 562 -29.06 6.90 -7.43
N ASP A 563 -28.49 5.69 -7.40
CA ASP A 563 -29.23 4.42 -7.53
C ASP A 563 -28.58 3.36 -6.62
N SER A 564 -29.27 2.97 -5.55
CA SER A 564 -28.77 2.01 -4.58
C SER A 564 -28.65 0.58 -5.11
N LEU A 565 -29.17 0.29 -6.31
CA LEU A 565 -28.99 -1.02 -6.97
C LEU A 565 -27.69 -1.09 -7.78
N LEU A 566 -26.97 0.03 -7.91
CA LEU A 566 -25.73 0.13 -8.66
C LEU A 566 -24.56 0.46 -7.73
N SER A 567 -23.41 -0.15 -7.99
CA SER A 567 -22.13 0.22 -7.42
C SER A 567 -21.69 1.57 -8.00
N SER A 568 -20.96 2.35 -7.22
CA SER A 568 -20.27 3.55 -7.71
C SER A 568 -18.89 3.26 -8.32
N GLY A 569 -18.52 1.97 -8.39
CA GLY A 569 -17.22 1.46 -8.80
C GLY A 569 -16.95 1.55 -10.30
N GLU A 570 -15.71 1.82 -10.67
CA GLU A 570 -15.17 1.81 -12.03
C GLU A 570 -13.78 1.17 -12.06
N ASN A 571 -13.44 0.47 -13.15
CA ASN A 571 -12.08 -0.02 -13.37
C ASN A 571 -11.14 1.18 -13.65
N LEU A 572 -9.97 1.20 -13.03
CA LEU A 572 -8.95 2.25 -13.17
C LEU A 572 -7.77 1.83 -14.07
N ASP A 573 -7.60 0.54 -14.34
CA ASP A 573 -6.61 0.04 -15.30
C ASP A 573 -7.27 -0.26 -16.64
N TYR A 574 -6.98 0.61 -17.58
CA TYR A 574 -7.48 0.58 -18.94
C TYR A 574 -6.46 -0.02 -19.93
N SER A 575 -5.28 -0.40 -19.47
CA SER A 575 -4.19 -0.80 -20.35
C SER A 575 -4.38 -2.16 -21.01
N GLU A 576 -3.83 -2.36 -22.20
CA GLU A 576 -3.98 -3.60 -22.97
C GLU A 576 -3.64 -4.84 -22.13
N LYS A 577 -4.60 -5.78 -22.05
CA LYS A 577 -4.42 -7.03 -21.31
C LYS A 577 -3.48 -7.95 -22.08
N ILE A 578 -2.53 -8.55 -21.38
CA ILE A 578 -1.68 -9.59 -21.96
C ILE A 578 -2.36 -10.93 -21.71
N LEU A 579 -2.87 -11.55 -22.77
CA LEU A 579 -3.35 -12.92 -22.71
C LEU A 579 -2.16 -13.84 -22.97
N TYR A 580 -1.73 -14.58 -21.94
CA TYR A 580 -0.63 -15.54 -22.10
C TYR A 580 -1.13 -16.92 -22.56
N THR A 581 -2.44 -17.23 -22.44
CA THR A 581 -3.11 -18.44 -22.95
C THR A 581 -4.64 -18.24 -23.09
N ASP A 582 -5.33 -19.13 -23.82
CA ASP A 582 -6.80 -19.13 -24.02
C ASP A 582 -7.63 -19.39 -22.74
N TYR A 583 -6.99 -19.80 -21.63
CA TYR A 583 -7.58 -20.06 -20.31
C TYR A 583 -6.99 -19.11 -19.23
N SER A 584 -6.66 -17.87 -19.60
CA SER A 584 -5.94 -16.98 -18.70
C SER A 584 -6.75 -16.58 -17.45
N PRO A 585 -6.17 -16.69 -16.25
CA PRO A 585 -6.61 -15.95 -15.06
C PRO A 585 -6.96 -14.50 -15.42
N ARG A 586 -8.09 -13.99 -14.93
CA ARG A 586 -8.38 -12.56 -15.01
C ARG A 586 -7.47 -11.84 -14.00
N PRO A 587 -6.68 -10.86 -14.43
CA PRO A 587 -5.89 -10.09 -13.49
C PRO A 587 -6.82 -9.36 -12.51
N ASN A 588 -6.38 -9.23 -11.26
CA ASN A 588 -7.00 -8.26 -10.35
C ASN A 588 -6.77 -6.86 -10.94
N GLU A 589 -7.84 -6.09 -11.05
CA GLU A 589 -7.80 -4.74 -11.62
C GLU A 589 -8.11 -3.74 -10.50
N PRO A 590 -7.39 -2.61 -10.43
CA PRO A 590 -7.68 -1.59 -9.45
C PRO A 590 -9.05 -0.98 -9.73
N ILE A 591 -9.96 -1.06 -8.76
CA ILE A 591 -11.30 -0.46 -8.85
C ILE A 591 -11.36 0.78 -7.97
N GLY A 592 -11.87 1.88 -8.52
CA GLY A 592 -12.12 3.12 -7.79
C GLY A 592 -13.62 3.41 -7.67
N TYR A 593 -14.02 4.09 -6.61
CA TYR A 593 -15.42 4.40 -6.33
C TYR A 593 -15.67 5.91 -6.46
N SER A 594 -16.60 6.29 -7.33
CA SER A 594 -16.99 7.69 -7.52
C SER A 594 -17.64 8.29 -6.27
N ASN A 595 -18.24 7.47 -5.39
CA ASN A 595 -18.73 7.91 -4.10
C ASN A 595 -18.65 6.82 -3.01
N ILE A 596 -18.51 7.21 -1.75
CA ILE A 596 -18.47 6.25 -0.63
C ILE A 596 -19.18 6.81 0.59
N LYS A 597 -20.03 6.01 1.22
CA LYS A 597 -20.61 6.33 2.53
C LYS A 597 -19.87 5.53 3.60
N VAL A 598 -19.36 6.23 4.61
CA VAL A 598 -18.70 5.62 5.77
C VAL A 598 -19.53 5.91 7.02
N THR A 599 -19.93 4.87 7.73
CA THR A 599 -20.80 4.98 8.90
C THR A 599 -20.09 4.47 10.15
N ASN A 600 -20.13 5.27 11.21
CA ASN A 600 -19.79 4.81 12.55
C ASN A 600 -21.02 4.09 13.13
N MET A 601 -20.92 2.77 13.24
CA MET A 601 -22.02 1.91 13.68
C MET A 601 -22.27 1.96 15.19
N ILE A 602 -21.43 2.67 15.96
CA ILE A 602 -21.64 2.87 17.40
C ILE A 602 -22.63 4.01 17.67
N ASP A 603 -22.42 5.16 17.03
CA ASP A 603 -23.25 6.35 17.27
C ASP A 603 -24.20 6.69 16.12
N GLY A 604 -24.04 6.06 14.95
CA GLY A 604 -24.85 6.27 13.74
C GLY A 604 -24.41 7.47 12.89
N SER A 605 -23.38 8.21 13.29
CA SER A 605 -22.81 9.29 12.48
C SER A 605 -22.18 8.74 11.20
N TYR A 606 -22.14 9.56 10.15
CA TYR A 606 -21.63 9.10 8.87
C TYR A 606 -21.05 10.22 8.01
N SER A 607 -20.17 9.84 7.09
CA SER A 607 -19.57 10.74 6.11
C SER A 607 -19.86 10.25 4.69
N LYS A 608 -20.11 11.18 3.77
CA LYS A 608 -20.21 10.93 2.33
C LYS A 608 -19.01 11.53 1.62
N TYR A 609 -18.33 10.72 0.81
CA TYR A 609 -17.19 11.11 -0.01
C TYR A 609 -17.60 11.08 -1.48
N TYR A 610 -17.18 12.09 -2.24
CA TYR A 610 -17.43 12.21 -3.66
C TYR A 610 -16.10 12.49 -4.37
N TYR A 611 -15.76 11.65 -5.34
CA TYR A 611 -14.52 11.71 -6.09
C TYR A 611 -14.78 12.19 -7.53
N LYS A 612 -13.78 12.82 -8.15
CA LYS A 612 -13.86 13.22 -9.55
C LYS A 612 -13.93 11.97 -10.43
N PRO A 613 -14.92 11.86 -11.35
CA PRO A 613 -15.00 10.71 -12.26
C PRO A 613 -13.74 10.57 -13.13
N SER A 614 -13.36 9.34 -13.47
CA SER A 614 -12.23 9.09 -14.37
C SER A 614 -12.38 9.78 -15.74
N THR A 615 -13.58 9.77 -16.32
CA THR A 615 -13.91 10.37 -17.63
C THR A 615 -13.67 11.88 -17.68
N ASP A 616 -13.93 12.57 -16.58
CA ASP A 616 -13.65 13.98 -16.39
C ASP A 616 -12.15 14.30 -16.40
N ILE A 617 -11.29 13.36 -15.96
CA ILE A 617 -9.83 13.52 -15.95
C ILE A 617 -9.26 13.19 -17.33
N VAL A 618 -9.78 12.12 -17.95
CA VAL A 618 -9.38 11.69 -19.29
C VAL A 618 -9.66 12.77 -20.34
N SER A 619 -10.83 13.42 -20.28
CA SER A 619 -11.23 14.47 -21.24
C SER A 619 -10.38 15.75 -21.19
N ILE A 620 -9.59 15.96 -20.14
CA ILE A 620 -8.72 17.13 -19.98
C ILE A 620 -7.42 16.97 -20.79
N GLY A 621 -6.97 15.74 -21.03
CA GLY A 621 -5.73 15.46 -21.73
C GLY A 621 -5.96 15.08 -23.18
N ASN A 622 -5.55 15.93 -24.13
CA ASN A 622 -5.35 15.47 -25.51
C ASN A 622 -4.06 14.64 -25.51
N SER A 623 -4.17 13.35 -25.19
CA SER A 623 -3.01 12.49 -24.94
C SER A 623 -2.09 12.41 -26.16
N THR A 624 -0.79 12.66 -25.95
CA THR A 624 0.27 12.36 -26.94
C THR A 624 0.33 10.85 -27.24
N PHE A 625 -0.03 10.02 -26.26
CA PHE A 625 -0.16 8.57 -26.39
C PHE A 625 -1.57 8.17 -26.85
N PRO A 626 -1.74 7.02 -27.51
CA PRO A 626 -3.07 6.46 -27.79
C PRO A 626 -3.90 6.31 -26.51
N PHE A 627 -5.22 6.30 -26.67
CA PHE A 627 -6.14 5.89 -25.60
C PHE A 627 -5.69 4.52 -25.07
N LEU A 628 -5.71 4.29 -23.74
CA LEU A 628 -5.36 3.02 -23.07
C LEU A 628 -3.86 2.71 -22.89
N ASP A 629 -2.96 3.69 -23.01
CA ASP A 629 -1.52 3.48 -22.75
C ASP A 629 -1.17 3.61 -21.25
N ASP A 630 -0.46 2.64 -20.67
CA ASP A 630 0.04 2.70 -19.28
C ASP A 630 1.11 3.77 -19.06
N ARG A 631 1.66 4.33 -20.15
CA ARG A 631 2.57 5.48 -20.15
C ARG A 631 1.84 6.82 -20.05
N ASN A 632 0.50 6.83 -20.16
CA ASN A 632 -0.27 8.06 -20.05
C ASN A 632 -0.17 8.63 -18.63
N MET A 633 0.42 9.82 -18.53
CA MET A 633 0.67 10.49 -17.26
C MET A 633 -0.60 10.97 -16.55
N SER A 634 -1.78 10.95 -17.18
CA SER A 634 -3.04 11.25 -16.49
C SER A 634 -3.52 10.07 -15.63
N ASN A 635 -3.03 8.84 -15.88
CA ASN A 635 -3.50 7.63 -15.19
C ASN A 635 -3.23 7.69 -13.67
N TYR A 636 -2.15 8.34 -13.23
CA TYR A 636 -1.90 8.46 -11.80
C TYR A 636 -2.99 9.29 -11.09
N LEU A 637 -3.53 10.32 -11.74
CA LEU A 637 -4.61 11.17 -11.20
C LEU A 637 -5.93 10.40 -11.09
N ILE A 638 -6.19 9.49 -12.03
CA ILE A 638 -7.33 8.57 -11.98
C ILE A 638 -7.16 7.61 -10.81
N SER A 639 -5.98 7.00 -10.69
CA SER A 639 -5.71 6.03 -9.63
C SER A 639 -5.68 6.63 -8.22
N SER A 640 -5.38 7.92 -8.08
CA SER A 640 -5.27 8.59 -6.78
C SER A 640 -6.61 8.97 -6.16
N GLY A 641 -7.70 8.99 -6.93
CA GLY A 641 -9.03 9.34 -6.43
C GLY A 641 -9.10 10.79 -5.94
N LEU A 642 -9.23 11.74 -6.86
CA LEU A 642 -9.31 13.17 -6.50
C LEU A 642 -10.62 13.49 -5.79
N LEU A 643 -10.57 13.67 -4.46
CA LEU A 643 -11.72 14.04 -3.64
C LEU A 643 -12.26 15.42 -4.09
N GLN A 644 -13.53 15.50 -4.45
CA GLN A 644 -14.21 16.75 -4.82
C GLN A 644 -15.08 17.28 -3.69
N ARG A 645 -15.66 16.39 -2.89
CA ARG A 645 -16.55 16.79 -1.81
C ARG A 645 -16.54 15.77 -0.68
N LYS A 646 -16.61 16.26 0.55
CA LYS A 646 -16.86 15.48 1.76
C LYS A 646 -17.98 16.13 2.57
N GLU A 647 -18.94 15.34 3.01
CA GLU A 647 -20.07 15.77 3.85
C GLU A 647 -20.14 14.90 5.10
N ASP A 648 -20.05 15.50 6.29
CA ASP A 648 -20.13 14.83 7.58
C ASP A 648 -21.49 15.07 8.22
N TYR A 649 -22.14 14.01 8.69
CA TYR A 649 -23.49 14.01 9.22
C TYR A 649 -23.56 13.43 10.63
N SER A 650 -24.49 13.96 11.43
CA SER A 650 -24.91 13.33 12.68
C SER A 650 -25.78 12.10 12.41
N SER A 651 -26.03 11.30 13.45
CA SER A 651 -26.95 10.16 13.40
C SER A 651 -28.40 10.53 13.11
N ASN A 652 -28.78 11.79 13.36
CA ASN A 652 -30.10 12.33 13.02
C ASN A 652 -30.15 12.94 11.60
N ASN A 653 -29.21 12.57 10.73
CA ASN A 653 -29.13 13.05 9.35
C ASN A 653 -28.91 14.58 9.22
N GLN A 654 -28.33 15.21 10.24
CA GLN A 654 -28.00 16.64 10.21
C GLN A 654 -26.59 16.86 9.65
N LEU A 655 -26.45 17.71 8.65
CA LEU A 655 -25.15 18.07 8.08
C LEU A 655 -24.34 18.90 9.10
N LEU A 656 -23.17 18.39 9.48
CA LEU A 656 -22.25 19.01 10.45
C LEU A 656 -21.13 19.77 9.75
N GLN A 657 -20.63 19.23 8.65
CA GLN A 657 -19.57 19.85 7.86
C GLN A 657 -19.69 19.48 6.38
N LYS A 658 -19.38 20.44 5.50
CA LYS A 658 -19.25 20.23 4.06
C LYS A 658 -17.94 20.83 3.59
N SER A 659 -17.09 20.03 2.96
CA SER A 659 -15.87 20.47 2.31
C SER A 659 -15.96 20.23 0.81
N GLU A 660 -15.72 21.26 0.00
CA GLU A 660 -15.68 21.20 -1.47
C GLU A 660 -14.27 21.53 -1.95
N ILE A 661 -13.74 20.73 -2.87
CA ILE A 661 -12.39 20.83 -3.40
C ILE A 661 -12.47 20.95 -4.92
N SER A 662 -11.83 21.97 -5.48
CA SER A 662 -11.68 22.14 -6.92
C SER A 662 -10.22 22.11 -7.33
N TYR A 663 -9.98 21.60 -8.54
CA TYR A 663 -8.65 21.41 -9.11
C TYR A 663 -8.58 22.12 -10.46
N VAL A 664 -7.50 22.84 -10.69
CA VAL A 664 -7.13 23.38 -12.01
C VAL A 664 -5.98 22.54 -12.54
N PHE A 665 -6.21 21.91 -13.69
CA PHE A 665 -5.21 21.09 -14.36
C PHE A 665 -4.51 21.87 -15.45
N LYS A 666 -3.26 21.53 -15.71
CA LYS A 666 -2.44 22.13 -16.76
C LYS A 666 -1.60 21.07 -17.46
N GLU A 667 -1.64 21.07 -18.79
CA GLU A 667 -0.71 20.29 -19.60
C GLU A 667 0.66 20.99 -19.67
N VAL A 668 1.72 20.25 -19.40
CA VAL A 668 3.10 20.74 -19.39
C VAL A 668 3.95 19.84 -20.31
N PRO A 669 4.51 20.37 -21.41
CA PRO A 669 5.44 19.62 -22.25
C PRO A 669 6.69 19.19 -21.46
N LEU A 670 7.11 17.95 -21.62
CA LEU A 670 8.37 17.47 -21.09
C LEU A 670 9.51 17.90 -22.02
N PRO A 671 10.60 18.48 -21.49
CA PRO A 671 11.74 18.88 -22.30
C PRO A 671 12.36 17.71 -23.08
N ASN A 672 12.80 17.98 -24.31
CA ASN A 672 13.55 17.06 -25.18
C ASN A 672 12.90 15.70 -25.44
N LEU A 673 11.57 15.56 -25.31
CA LEU A 673 10.88 14.29 -25.47
C LEU A 673 9.76 14.37 -26.50
N SER A 674 9.78 13.45 -27.47
CA SER A 674 8.74 13.31 -28.49
C SER A 674 8.22 11.89 -28.62
N TYR A 675 7.00 11.77 -29.12
CA TYR A 675 6.36 10.52 -29.51
C TYR A 675 5.62 10.71 -30.83
N ASN A 676 5.99 9.94 -31.86
CA ASN A 676 5.52 10.12 -33.24
C ASN A 676 5.65 11.59 -33.70
N GLY A 677 6.76 12.23 -33.38
CA GLY A 677 7.03 13.64 -33.70
C GLY A 677 6.24 14.69 -32.90
N ASN A 678 5.41 14.28 -31.94
CA ASN A 678 4.66 15.20 -31.07
C ASN A 678 5.33 15.33 -29.70
N PRO A 679 5.36 16.54 -29.08
CA PRO A 679 5.86 16.70 -27.72
C PRO A 679 5.09 15.84 -26.72
N VAL A 680 5.82 15.10 -25.90
CA VAL A 680 5.22 14.38 -24.78
C VAL A 680 4.85 15.39 -23.69
N LYS A 681 3.63 15.29 -23.16
CA LYS A 681 3.12 16.20 -22.12
C LYS A 681 2.77 15.44 -20.86
N LYS A 682 3.01 16.08 -19.71
CA LYS A 682 2.47 15.67 -18.41
C LYS A 682 1.26 16.51 -18.02
N MET A 683 0.38 15.95 -17.20
CA MET A 683 -0.71 16.69 -16.58
C MET A 683 -0.37 17.00 -15.13
N ASN A 684 -0.41 18.29 -14.76
CA ASN A 684 -0.19 18.75 -13.39
C ASN A 684 -1.47 19.33 -12.80
N ILE A 685 -1.60 19.24 -11.48
CA ILE A 685 -2.53 20.09 -10.73
C ILE A 685 -1.81 21.40 -10.46
N SER A 686 -2.13 22.46 -11.22
CA SER A 686 -1.49 23.77 -11.06
C SER A 686 -2.07 24.58 -9.90
N LYS A 687 -3.33 24.30 -9.54
CA LYS A 687 -4.02 24.95 -8.41
C LYS A 687 -5.07 24.03 -7.79
N GLN A 688 -5.15 24.06 -6.47
CA GLN A 688 -6.18 23.40 -5.68
C GLN A 688 -6.85 24.43 -4.77
N VAL A 689 -8.18 24.39 -4.66
CA VAL A 689 -8.95 25.25 -3.75
C VAL A 689 -9.89 24.39 -2.93
N THR A 690 -9.86 24.54 -1.60
CA THR A 690 -10.79 23.89 -0.68
C THR A 690 -11.65 24.95 -0.01
N LYS A 691 -12.95 24.70 0.09
CA LYS A 691 -13.89 25.51 0.87
C LYS A 691 -14.61 24.61 1.86
N THR A 692 -14.55 24.93 3.15
CA THR A 692 -15.19 24.16 4.22
C THR A 692 -16.21 25.01 4.95
N GLU A 693 -17.45 24.50 5.01
CA GLU A 693 -18.57 25.05 5.76
C GLU A 693 -18.84 24.15 6.97
N THR A 694 -18.72 24.70 8.18
CA THR A 694 -19.03 23.99 9.44
C THR A 694 -20.31 24.57 10.04
N TYR A 695 -21.29 23.72 10.30
CA TYR A 695 -22.62 24.11 10.77
C TYR A 695 -22.69 24.05 12.30
N ILE A 696 -23.04 25.17 12.94
CA ILE A 696 -23.15 25.23 14.40
C ILE A 696 -24.52 24.69 14.81
N ASN A 697 -24.55 23.58 15.56
CA ASN A 697 -25.77 22.96 16.10
C ASN A 697 -26.85 22.66 15.04
N GLY A 698 -26.46 22.29 13.81
CA GLY A 698 -27.40 21.98 12.73
C GLY A 698 -28.28 23.17 12.27
N THR A 699 -27.91 24.41 12.64
CA THR A 699 -28.62 25.63 12.22
C THR A 699 -28.11 26.16 10.87
N SER A 700 -28.83 27.12 10.28
CA SER A 700 -28.41 27.84 9.06
C SER A 700 -27.16 28.72 9.24
N LYS A 701 -26.67 28.91 10.49
CA LYS A 701 -25.41 29.61 10.76
C LYS A 701 -24.22 28.68 10.50
N LYS A 702 -23.36 29.11 9.57
CA LYS A 702 -22.14 28.39 9.19
C LYS A 702 -20.88 29.22 9.40
N LEU A 703 -19.81 28.54 9.79
CA LEU A 703 -18.44 29.06 9.74
C LEU A 703 -17.83 28.62 8.41
N VAL A 704 -17.32 29.56 7.62
CA VAL A 704 -16.72 29.27 6.32
C VAL A 704 -15.23 29.51 6.39
N THR A 705 -14.45 28.52 5.98
CA THR A 705 -13.01 28.64 5.78
C THR A 705 -12.68 28.25 4.35
N SER A 706 -11.57 28.76 3.83
CA SER A 706 -11.06 28.32 2.53
C SER A 706 -9.54 28.26 2.52
N SER A 707 -9.01 27.36 1.71
CA SER A 707 -7.60 27.29 1.38
C SER A 707 -7.39 27.23 -0.13
N GLU A 708 -6.27 27.76 -0.59
CA GLU A 708 -5.79 27.71 -1.96
C GLU A 708 -4.31 27.30 -1.94
N SER A 709 -3.90 26.48 -2.90
CA SER A 709 -2.51 26.07 -3.09
C SER A 709 -2.19 26.05 -4.58
N ASN A 710 -1.10 26.69 -4.98
CA ASN A 710 -0.61 26.71 -6.36
C ASN A 710 0.72 25.97 -6.43
N PHE A 711 0.94 25.30 -7.56
CA PHE A 711 2.08 24.44 -7.79
C PHE A 711 2.82 24.86 -9.06
N ASP A 712 4.14 24.71 -9.09
CA ASP A 712 4.92 24.95 -10.31
C ASP A 712 4.79 23.79 -11.32
N ASP A 713 5.17 24.07 -12.56
CA ASP A 713 5.04 23.11 -13.66
C ASP A 713 6.17 22.06 -13.71
N THR A 714 7.35 22.41 -13.21
CA THR A 714 8.58 21.64 -13.38
C THR A 714 8.63 20.49 -12.39
N TYR A 715 8.56 20.81 -11.10
CA TYR A 715 8.75 19.86 -10.00
C TYR A 715 7.48 19.62 -9.17
N GLY A 716 6.40 20.35 -9.46
CA GLY A 716 5.13 20.21 -8.72
C GLY A 716 5.22 20.68 -7.27
N HIS A 717 6.19 21.53 -6.95
CA HIS A 717 6.32 22.14 -5.63
C HIS A 717 5.20 23.14 -5.39
N MET A 718 4.66 23.15 -4.17
CA MET A 718 3.76 24.23 -3.78
C MET A 718 4.54 25.53 -3.69
N THR A 719 4.23 26.51 -4.54
CA THR A 719 4.89 27.83 -4.61
C THR A 719 4.11 28.92 -3.90
N PHE A 720 2.79 28.71 -3.73
CA PHE A 720 1.92 29.64 -3.05
C PHE A 720 0.82 28.90 -2.29
N SER A 721 0.49 29.38 -1.10
CA SER A 721 -0.74 29.01 -0.40
C SER A 721 -1.47 30.22 0.18
N LYS A 722 -2.79 30.12 0.28
CA LYS A 722 -3.64 31.14 0.90
C LYS A 722 -4.69 30.47 1.76
N GLU A 723 -4.86 30.93 2.98
CA GLU A 723 -5.88 30.46 3.92
C GLU A 723 -6.75 31.64 4.35
N THR A 724 -8.07 31.45 4.35
CA THR A 724 -9.05 32.41 4.89
C THR A 724 -9.79 31.74 6.03
N THR A 725 -9.63 32.28 7.25
CA THR A 725 -10.29 31.78 8.45
C THR A 725 -11.72 32.29 8.56
N ALA A 726 -12.51 31.70 9.47
CA ALA A 726 -13.92 32.02 9.62
C ALA A 726 -14.21 33.45 10.11
N ASP A 727 -13.21 34.14 10.68
CA ASP A 727 -13.27 35.56 11.04
C ASP A 727 -12.86 36.49 9.90
N GLY A 728 -12.54 35.96 8.71
CA GLY A 728 -12.10 36.71 7.54
C GLY A 728 -10.60 37.04 7.52
N THR A 729 -9.80 36.60 8.50
CA THR A 729 -8.34 36.77 8.44
C THR A 729 -7.77 35.94 7.28
N VAL A 730 -6.92 36.58 6.48
CA VAL A 730 -6.24 35.95 5.34
C VAL A 730 -4.76 35.76 5.68
N PHE A 731 -4.26 34.54 5.50
CA PHE A 731 -2.85 34.22 5.52
C PHE A 731 -2.40 33.83 4.11
N GLU A 732 -1.30 34.41 3.63
CA GLU A 732 -0.72 34.08 2.33
C GLU A 732 0.73 33.66 2.55
N LYS A 733 1.16 32.60 1.87
CA LYS A 733 2.52 32.08 1.96
C LYS A 733 3.09 31.87 0.56
N THR A 734 4.29 32.38 0.32
CA THR A 734 5.07 32.13 -0.90
C THR A 734 6.30 31.30 -0.53
N LEU A 735 6.62 30.30 -1.35
CA LEU A 735 7.71 29.35 -1.16
C LEU A 735 8.62 29.37 -2.39
N LEU A 736 9.93 29.46 -2.18
CA LEU A 736 10.94 29.43 -3.25
C LEU A 736 11.93 28.29 -3.01
N TYR A 737 12.25 27.59 -4.09
CA TYR A 737 13.08 26.39 -4.16
C TYR A 737 14.38 26.67 -4.94
N PRO A 738 15.29 25.70 -5.09
CA PRO A 738 16.59 25.90 -5.72
C PRO A 738 16.50 26.37 -7.18
N SER A 739 15.48 25.97 -7.93
CA SER A 739 15.22 26.47 -9.29
C SER A 739 14.88 27.96 -9.31
N ASP A 740 14.05 28.42 -8.37
CA ASP A 740 13.61 29.82 -8.29
C ASP A 740 14.74 30.78 -7.90
N LYS A 741 15.77 30.24 -7.22
CA LYS A 741 16.94 30.98 -6.73
C LYS A 741 18.20 30.67 -7.53
N GLU A 742 18.08 29.91 -8.62
CA GLU A 742 19.18 29.50 -9.51
C GLU A 742 20.36 28.83 -8.79
N ASN A 743 20.10 28.05 -7.74
CA ASN A 743 21.15 27.39 -6.96
C ASN A 743 21.66 26.12 -7.68
N GLN A 744 22.56 26.32 -8.64
CA GLN A 744 23.10 25.26 -9.51
C GLN A 744 23.74 24.09 -8.75
N LYS A 745 24.36 24.34 -7.59
CA LYS A 745 24.97 23.30 -6.76
C LYS A 745 23.94 22.28 -6.28
N LEU A 746 22.81 22.75 -5.76
CA LEU A 746 21.71 21.87 -5.32
C LEU A 746 21.02 21.20 -6.52
N LEU A 747 20.79 21.93 -7.62
CA LEU A 747 20.18 21.38 -8.84
C LEU A 747 21.01 20.24 -9.45
N THR A 748 22.35 20.39 -9.47
CA THR A 748 23.29 19.38 -9.96
C THR A 748 23.21 18.11 -9.11
N ALA A 749 23.14 18.26 -7.78
CA ALA A 749 22.98 17.15 -6.84
C ALA A 749 21.54 16.58 -6.78
N ASN A 750 20.63 17.01 -7.66
CA ASN A 750 19.20 16.70 -7.62
C ASN A 750 18.47 17.09 -6.33
N MET A 751 19.03 17.99 -5.52
CA MET A 751 18.41 18.47 -4.28
C MET A 751 17.34 19.53 -4.54
N VAL A 752 16.35 19.21 -5.37
CA VAL A 752 15.38 20.16 -5.92
C VAL A 752 14.24 20.50 -4.96
N ASP A 753 13.93 19.65 -3.98
CA ASP A 753 12.81 19.85 -3.04
C ASP A 753 13.18 20.72 -1.82
N VAL A 754 14.42 21.21 -1.74
CA VAL A 754 14.90 21.95 -0.56
C VAL A 754 14.33 23.36 -0.54
N LEU A 755 13.45 23.65 0.41
CA LEU A 755 12.89 24.99 0.59
C LEU A 755 13.98 26.01 0.97
N LEU A 756 14.20 27.00 0.09
CA LEU A 756 15.21 28.04 0.30
C LEU A 756 14.64 29.32 0.88
N GLU A 757 13.40 29.69 0.56
CA GLU A 757 12.78 30.91 1.09
C GLU A 757 11.28 30.70 1.36
N SER A 758 10.79 31.26 2.46
CA SER A 758 9.37 31.32 2.79
C SER A 758 8.98 32.72 3.20
N THR A 759 7.92 33.27 2.60
CA THR A 759 7.35 34.58 2.93
C THR A 759 5.90 34.42 3.35
N THR A 760 5.52 34.93 4.52
CA THR A 760 4.16 34.87 5.06
C THR A 760 3.59 36.27 5.27
N LYS A 761 2.38 36.50 4.74
CA LYS A 761 1.59 37.73 4.94
C LYS A 761 0.31 37.42 5.71
N ARG A 762 -0.12 38.36 6.56
CA ARG A 762 -1.42 38.36 7.23
C ARG A 762 -2.18 39.61 6.80
N ASN A 763 -3.34 39.44 6.18
CA ASN A 763 -4.16 40.52 5.61
C ASN A 763 -3.32 41.45 4.70
N GLY A 764 -2.51 40.87 3.82
CA GLY A 764 -1.60 41.58 2.91
C GLY A 764 -0.32 42.15 3.56
N LYS A 765 -0.24 42.23 4.89
CA LYS A 765 0.94 42.72 5.60
C LYS A 765 1.96 41.60 5.82
N LEU A 766 3.22 41.83 5.50
CA LEU A 766 4.32 40.90 5.81
C LEU A 766 4.42 40.66 7.32
N VAL A 767 4.36 39.38 7.74
CA VAL A 767 4.48 38.97 9.15
C VAL A 767 5.59 37.95 9.39
N GLY A 768 6.12 37.33 8.34
CA GLY A 768 7.27 36.44 8.44
C GLY A 768 8.00 36.33 7.11
N LYS A 769 9.32 36.28 7.16
CA LYS A 769 10.17 35.90 6.03
C LYS A 769 11.39 35.17 6.55
N VAL A 770 11.73 34.04 5.93
CA VAL A 770 12.95 33.26 6.20
C VAL A 770 13.59 32.84 4.92
N GLU A 771 14.91 32.86 4.91
CA GLU A 771 15.73 32.33 3.84
C GLU A 771 16.84 31.44 4.42
N THR A 772 17.05 30.29 3.80
CA THR A 772 18.16 29.37 4.09
C THR A 772 19.21 29.52 3.00
N LYS A 773 20.46 29.79 3.38
CA LYS A 773 21.57 29.97 2.46
C LYS A 773 22.42 28.72 2.34
N PHE A 774 23.08 28.57 1.19
CA PHE A 774 23.94 27.43 0.83
C PHE A 774 25.19 27.95 0.12
N ASP A 775 25.84 28.95 0.70
CA ASP A 775 26.81 29.80 0.00
C ASP A 775 28.22 29.18 -0.10
N ASP A 776 28.51 28.12 0.65
CA ASP A 776 29.82 27.46 0.65
C ASP A 776 29.98 26.59 -0.60
N VAL A 777 31.07 26.77 -1.36
CA VAL A 777 31.31 26.02 -2.60
C VAL A 777 31.86 24.61 -2.38
N SER A 778 32.40 24.32 -1.19
CA SER A 778 33.04 23.03 -0.85
C SER A 778 32.05 21.94 -0.45
N HIS A 779 30.84 22.30 -0.04
CA HIS A 779 29.82 21.35 0.40
C HIS A 779 28.39 21.80 0.11
N ILE A 780 27.44 20.87 0.19
CA ILE A 780 26.02 21.12 -0.10
C ILE A 780 25.16 21.37 1.15
N TYR A 781 25.79 21.50 2.32
CA TYR A 781 25.07 21.80 3.56
C TYR A 781 24.70 23.29 3.68
N PRO A 782 23.66 23.61 4.47
CA PRO A 782 23.24 24.99 4.69
C PRO A 782 24.32 25.81 5.42
N THR A 783 24.45 27.09 5.11
CA THR A 783 25.48 27.99 5.69
C THR A 783 24.91 29.01 6.67
N SER A 784 23.66 29.44 6.47
CA SER A 784 23.00 30.36 7.40
C SER A 784 21.49 30.38 7.21
N VAL A 785 20.80 30.92 8.22
CA VAL A 785 19.37 31.21 8.18
C VAL A 785 19.18 32.70 8.40
N ILE A 786 18.58 33.36 7.42
CA ILE A 786 18.23 34.77 7.46
C ILE A 786 16.76 34.89 7.84
N SER A 787 16.49 35.71 8.84
CA SER A 787 15.15 36.11 9.26
C SER A 787 14.95 37.60 8.98
N TYR A 788 13.71 38.07 8.94
CA TYR A 788 13.44 39.49 8.69
C TYR A 788 12.67 40.09 9.87
N GLY A 789 13.07 41.31 10.27
CA GLY A 789 12.37 42.03 11.34
C GLY A 789 10.91 42.27 10.98
N MET A 790 9.97 41.87 11.84
CA MET A 790 8.52 41.97 11.56
C MET A 790 8.02 43.41 11.33
N GLN A 791 8.78 44.41 11.80
CA GLN A 791 8.43 45.83 11.71
C GLN A 791 9.28 46.57 10.66
N THR A 792 10.58 46.34 10.66
CA THR A 792 11.56 47.05 9.82
C THR A 792 11.76 46.41 8.46
N GLN A 793 11.35 45.15 8.30
CA GLN A 793 11.61 44.31 7.11
C GLN A 793 13.10 44.19 6.74
N THR A 794 14.00 44.51 7.68
CA THR A 794 15.44 44.38 7.47
C THR A 794 15.87 42.94 7.66
N PRO A 795 16.73 42.38 6.77
CA PRO A 795 17.29 41.05 6.96
C PRO A 795 18.20 41.02 8.19
N VAL A 796 18.12 39.94 8.94
CA VAL A 796 18.92 39.64 10.13
C VAL A 796 19.35 38.19 10.04
N THR A 797 20.66 37.94 10.02
CA THR A 797 21.21 36.58 10.15
C THR A 797 20.83 36.01 11.52
N ALA A 798 19.87 35.09 11.54
CA ALA A 798 19.37 34.50 12.76
C ALA A 798 20.38 33.52 13.36
N THR A 799 21.05 32.77 12.49
CA THR A 799 22.10 31.80 12.83
C THR A 799 22.97 31.54 11.62
N THR A 800 24.28 31.38 11.82
CA THR A 800 25.21 30.81 10.85
C THR A 800 25.56 29.38 11.24
N LEU A 801 25.85 28.55 10.23
CA LEU A 801 26.18 27.14 10.34
C LEU A 801 27.59 26.99 9.79
N ASP A 802 28.55 27.12 10.70
CA ASP A 802 29.88 27.59 10.37
C ASP A 802 30.80 26.46 9.90
N ILE A 803 30.70 25.29 10.54
CA ILE A 803 31.65 24.19 10.37
C ILE A 803 30.90 22.86 10.38
N TYR A 804 31.25 22.00 9.42
CA TYR A 804 30.77 20.63 9.31
C TYR A 804 31.95 19.65 9.34
N ASP A 805 31.70 18.42 9.81
CA ASP A 805 32.70 17.35 9.72
C ASP A 805 32.67 16.61 8.37
N SER A 806 33.53 15.61 8.22
CA SER A 806 33.62 14.76 7.03
C SER A 806 32.33 13.99 6.72
N LYS A 807 31.45 13.77 7.70
CA LYS A 807 30.14 13.11 7.52
C LYS A 807 28.99 14.08 7.31
N GLY A 808 29.25 15.39 7.34
CA GLY A 808 28.23 16.43 7.20
C GLY A 808 27.48 16.74 8.49
N ASN A 809 27.99 16.32 9.64
CA ASN A 809 27.44 16.74 10.92
C ASN A 809 27.88 18.17 11.24
N LEU A 810 26.96 18.96 11.78
CA LEU A 810 27.26 20.33 12.20
C LEU A 810 28.15 20.31 13.45
N LEU A 811 29.33 20.90 13.35
CA LEU A 811 30.30 21.06 14.43
C LEU A 811 30.14 22.39 15.16
N GLN A 812 29.77 23.46 14.45
CA GLN A 812 29.58 24.79 15.02
C GLN A 812 28.43 25.54 14.37
N SER A 813 27.64 26.22 15.19
CA SER A 813 26.72 27.27 14.74
C SER A 813 26.94 28.55 15.55
N THR A 814 26.70 29.71 14.95
CA THR A 814 26.77 30.99 15.67
C THR A 814 25.41 31.69 15.63
N SER A 815 24.87 31.99 16.80
CA SER A 815 23.59 32.68 16.94
C SER A 815 23.69 34.15 16.51
N LYS A 816 22.55 34.81 16.27
CA LYS A 816 22.47 36.25 15.95
C LYS A 816 23.24 37.19 16.90
N ASN A 817 23.48 36.75 18.15
CA ASN A 817 24.19 37.53 19.16
C ASN A 817 25.73 37.35 19.06
N GLY A 818 26.22 36.62 18.05
CA GLY A 818 27.64 36.28 17.90
C GLY A 818 28.13 35.18 18.84
N ILE A 819 27.23 34.49 19.55
CA ILE A 819 27.59 33.43 20.50
C ILE A 819 27.65 32.10 19.75
N PRO A 820 28.82 31.44 19.69
CA PRO A 820 28.97 30.14 19.06
C PRO A 820 28.43 29.02 19.96
N THR A 821 27.91 27.98 19.35
CA THR A 821 27.57 26.70 19.97
C THR A 821 28.29 25.60 19.20
N THR A 822 29.15 24.88 19.91
CA THR A 822 29.97 23.79 19.37
C THR A 822 29.38 22.44 19.76
N THR A 823 29.33 21.50 18.82
CA THR A 823 28.94 20.11 19.06
C THR A 823 30.13 19.20 18.78
N ILE A 824 30.49 18.37 19.76
CA ILE A 824 31.52 17.33 19.62
C ILE A 824 30.82 16.02 19.29
N TRP A 825 31.23 15.39 18.20
CA TRP A 825 30.69 14.11 17.74
C TRP A 825 31.65 12.97 18.07
N GLY A 826 31.12 11.93 18.71
CA GLY A 826 31.80 10.70 19.08
C GLY A 826 31.19 9.49 18.38
N TYR A 827 31.53 8.28 18.84
CA TYR A 827 31.05 7.01 18.27
C TYR A 827 31.29 6.96 16.76
N TYR A 828 32.53 7.22 16.34
CA TYR A 828 32.93 7.40 14.94
C TYR A 828 32.09 8.46 14.21
N GLN A 829 31.85 9.61 14.85
CA GLN A 829 31.06 10.73 14.30
C GLN A 829 29.59 10.38 14.00
N THR A 830 28.99 9.44 14.75
CA THR A 830 27.58 9.04 14.56
C THR A 830 26.64 9.62 15.62
N LYS A 831 27.18 10.10 16.76
CA LYS A 831 26.39 10.66 17.87
C LYS A 831 27.06 11.90 18.48
N PRO A 832 26.29 12.92 18.90
CA PRO A 832 26.84 14.07 19.62
C PRO A 832 27.12 13.68 21.07
N ILE A 833 28.37 13.79 21.52
CA ILE A 833 28.78 13.44 22.90
C ILE A 833 28.90 14.64 23.82
N ALA A 834 29.05 15.85 23.25
CA ALA A 834 29.06 17.09 24.01
C ALA A 834 28.50 18.25 23.19
N VAL A 835 27.77 19.17 23.85
CA VAL A 835 27.35 20.47 23.30
C VAL A 835 27.88 21.56 24.22
N ILE A 836 28.66 22.47 23.67
CA ILE A 836 29.37 23.55 24.38
C ILE A 836 28.83 24.89 23.85
N SER A 837 28.09 25.61 24.68
CA SER A 837 27.59 26.95 24.32
C SER A 837 28.52 28.03 24.85
N GLY A 838 28.92 28.94 23.96
CA GLY A 838 29.83 30.06 24.20
C GLY A 838 31.25 29.87 23.65
N ALA A 839 31.66 28.65 23.29
CA ALA A 839 32.99 28.37 22.75
C ALA A 839 32.94 27.99 21.26
N SER A 840 33.91 28.47 20.48
CA SER A 840 34.09 28.07 19.08
C SER A 840 34.79 26.71 18.96
N TYR A 841 34.58 26.01 17.84
CA TYR A 841 35.19 24.72 17.55
C TYR A 841 36.71 24.80 17.52
N ALA A 842 37.26 25.90 17.00
CA ALA A 842 38.70 26.15 16.97
C ALA A 842 39.32 26.22 18.37
N GLN A 843 38.60 26.76 19.36
CA GLN A 843 39.07 26.84 20.75
C GLN A 843 39.05 25.48 21.47
N VAL A 844 38.17 24.57 21.06
CA VAL A 844 37.93 23.32 21.80
C VAL A 844 38.51 22.08 21.12
N SER A 845 38.61 22.06 19.79
CA SER A 845 38.96 20.86 19.01
C SER A 845 40.35 20.30 19.31
N SER A 846 41.31 21.15 19.69
CA SER A 846 42.68 20.71 20.04
C SER A 846 42.85 20.34 21.51
N LEU A 847 41.82 20.50 22.36
CA LEU A 847 41.93 20.19 23.78
C LEU A 847 42.11 18.68 23.97
N ALA A 848 43.08 18.30 24.82
CA ALA A 848 43.36 16.90 25.11
C ALA A 848 42.14 16.18 25.73
N SER A 849 41.34 16.91 26.51
CA SER A 849 40.09 16.41 27.10
C SER A 849 39.02 16.10 26.04
N VAL A 850 38.90 16.92 24.99
CA VAL A 850 38.00 16.69 23.85
C VAL A 850 38.44 15.48 23.04
N ASN A 851 39.72 15.39 22.67
CA ASN A 851 40.25 14.24 21.93
C ASN A 851 40.15 12.94 22.74
N GLY A 852 40.39 13.02 24.06
CA GLY A 852 40.22 11.90 24.98
C GLY A 852 38.77 11.41 25.05
N ALA A 853 37.79 12.33 25.08
CA ALA A 853 36.37 11.98 25.07
C ALA A 853 35.94 11.32 23.75
N ILE A 854 36.42 11.81 22.61
CA ILE A 854 36.15 11.20 21.29
C ILE A 854 36.73 9.78 21.25
N ALA A 855 38.00 9.59 21.63
CA ALA A 855 38.64 8.28 21.64
C ALA A 855 37.94 7.29 22.58
N ALA A 856 37.57 7.74 23.79
CA ALA A 856 36.82 6.93 24.73
C ALA A 856 35.43 6.55 24.19
N SER A 857 34.77 7.45 23.44
CA SER A 857 33.47 7.15 22.83
C SER A 857 33.56 6.13 21.70
N ASN A 858 34.67 6.11 20.96
CA ASN A 858 34.92 5.08 19.95
C ASN A 858 35.23 3.72 20.60
N ALA A 859 35.99 3.72 21.70
CA ALA A 859 36.24 2.50 22.47
C ALA A 859 34.94 1.93 23.08
N ASP A 860 34.05 2.81 23.56
CA ASP A 860 32.70 2.45 24.04
C ASP A 860 31.80 1.91 22.94
N HIS A 861 31.82 2.53 21.76
CA HIS A 861 31.15 1.98 20.57
C HIS A 861 31.59 0.55 20.29
N ASP A 862 32.89 0.26 20.35
CA ASP A 862 33.45 -1.05 20.01
C ASP A 862 33.28 -2.07 21.13
N ASN A 863 33.22 -1.61 22.37
CA ASN A 863 32.98 -2.41 23.56
C ASN A 863 32.18 -1.61 24.61
N PRO A 864 30.85 -1.85 24.74
CA PRO A 864 29.99 -1.15 25.67
C PRO A 864 30.40 -1.25 27.16
N ALA A 865 31.32 -2.17 27.51
CA ALA A 865 31.92 -2.19 28.85
C ALA A 865 32.80 -0.97 29.14
N MET A 866 33.12 -0.15 28.13
CA MET A 866 34.00 1.02 28.25
C MET A 866 33.26 2.32 28.63
N GLU A 867 31.94 2.26 28.86
CA GLU A 867 31.13 3.44 29.15
C GLU A 867 31.63 4.20 30.39
N THR A 868 32.16 3.49 31.39
CA THR A 868 32.72 4.12 32.59
C THR A 868 33.95 4.97 32.28
N GLN A 869 34.83 4.52 31.38
CA GLN A 869 35.96 5.33 30.90
C GLN A 869 35.47 6.53 30.10
N LEU A 870 34.44 6.36 29.26
CA LEU A 870 33.83 7.46 28.52
C LEU A 870 33.23 8.53 29.44
N LEU A 871 32.47 8.14 30.45
CA LEU A 871 31.92 9.07 31.44
C LEU A 871 33.01 9.85 32.17
N THR A 872 34.12 9.18 32.50
CA THR A 872 35.28 9.83 33.11
C THR A 872 35.89 10.85 32.14
N ALA A 873 36.06 10.51 30.87
CA ALA A 873 36.59 11.41 29.85
C ALA A 873 35.66 12.62 29.59
N LEU A 874 34.35 12.40 29.56
CA LEU A 874 33.36 13.47 29.40
C LEU A 874 33.30 14.40 30.61
N GLU A 875 33.48 13.88 31.82
CA GLU A 875 33.55 14.71 33.02
C GLU A 875 34.86 15.52 33.07
N ASN A 876 35.98 14.96 32.58
CA ASN A 876 37.23 15.69 32.40
C ASN A 876 37.09 16.82 31.37
N LEU A 877 36.39 16.58 30.26
CA LEU A 877 36.03 17.62 29.28
C LEU A 877 35.17 18.71 29.95
N ARG A 878 34.13 18.32 30.68
CA ARG A 878 33.21 19.27 31.34
C ARG A 878 33.91 20.14 32.38
N LYS A 879 34.95 19.61 33.04
CA LYS A 879 35.76 20.29 34.07
C LYS A 879 37.07 20.87 33.54
N ASP A 880 37.29 20.84 32.23
CA ASP A 880 38.53 21.36 31.65
C ASP A 880 38.71 22.83 32.04
N PRO A 881 39.87 23.23 32.60
CA PRO A 881 40.11 24.62 33.00
C PRO A 881 39.91 25.63 31.86
N ALA A 882 40.18 25.24 30.61
CA ALA A 882 39.96 26.09 29.44
C ALA A 882 38.47 26.33 29.15
N LEU A 883 37.57 25.52 29.72
CA LEU A 883 36.14 25.58 29.48
C LEU A 883 35.28 26.03 30.67
N GLN A 884 35.90 26.46 31.77
CA GLN A 884 35.22 26.83 33.02
C GLN A 884 34.07 27.85 32.86
N ASN A 885 34.17 28.74 31.88
CA ASN A 885 33.19 29.82 31.65
C ASN A 885 32.09 29.45 30.64
N TYR A 886 32.04 28.21 30.16
CA TYR A 886 31.09 27.75 29.16
C TYR A 886 30.07 26.77 29.74
N THR A 887 28.92 26.69 29.09
CA THR A 887 27.89 25.71 29.47
C THR A 887 28.05 24.47 28.61
N ILE A 888 28.20 23.32 29.27
CA ILE A 888 28.54 22.06 28.61
C ILE A 888 27.53 21.00 29.03
N THR A 889 26.86 20.40 28.05
CA THR A 889 26.06 19.19 28.27
C THR A 889 26.74 18.03 27.60
N VAL A 890 26.82 16.88 28.28
CA VAL A 890 27.40 15.66 27.71
C VAL A 890 26.42 14.51 27.74
N THR A 891 26.53 13.61 26.76
CA THR A 891 25.61 12.49 26.58
C THR A 891 26.38 11.25 26.14
N THR A 892 25.95 10.10 26.64
CA THR A 892 26.46 8.77 26.27
C THR A 892 25.31 7.93 25.70
N TYR A 893 25.66 6.94 24.88
CA TYR A 893 24.70 6.17 24.11
C TYR A 893 25.13 4.70 24.06
N ASP A 894 24.13 3.83 24.06
CA ASP A 894 24.24 2.51 23.45
C ASP A 894 23.70 2.64 22.00
N PRO A 895 24.56 2.55 20.96
CA PRO A 895 24.10 2.64 19.58
C PRO A 895 22.97 1.65 19.28
N MET A 896 21.96 2.11 18.53
CA MET A 896 20.71 1.38 18.21
C MET A 896 19.75 1.12 19.38
N ILE A 897 20.14 1.42 20.63
CA ILE A 897 19.28 1.28 21.82
C ILE A 897 18.79 2.66 22.27
N GLY A 898 19.70 3.57 22.63
CA GLY A 898 19.33 4.91 23.06
C GLY A 898 20.37 5.61 23.92
N VAL A 899 19.98 6.75 24.48
CA VAL A 899 20.80 7.51 25.45
C VAL A 899 20.90 6.70 26.74
N THR A 900 22.11 6.53 27.26
CA THR A 900 22.38 5.83 28.53
C THR A 900 22.58 6.81 29.68
N ASN A 901 23.34 7.88 29.46
CA ASN A 901 23.50 8.96 30.44
C ASN A 901 23.40 10.34 29.81
N SER A 902 22.88 11.30 30.57
CA SER A 902 22.92 12.72 30.24
C SER A 902 23.40 13.51 31.45
N ILE A 903 24.34 14.43 31.24
CA ILE A 903 24.83 15.35 32.26
C ILE A 903 24.52 16.76 31.78
N SER A 904 23.67 17.47 32.51
CA SER A 904 23.29 18.85 32.19
C SER A 904 24.40 19.85 32.56
N ALA A 905 24.24 21.10 32.11
CA ALA A 905 25.23 22.15 32.33
C ALA A 905 25.54 22.44 33.81
N ASN A 906 24.58 22.21 34.70
CA ASN A 906 24.76 22.33 36.15
C ASN A 906 25.34 21.05 36.81
N GLY A 907 25.75 20.06 36.03
CA GLY A 907 26.36 18.82 36.51
C GLY A 907 25.37 17.77 37.03
N ILE A 908 24.06 17.96 36.84
CA ILE A 908 23.07 16.94 37.21
C ILE A 908 23.13 15.81 36.18
N ARG A 909 23.38 14.59 36.65
CA ARG A 909 23.39 13.39 35.83
C ARG A 909 22.07 12.63 35.97
N THR A 910 21.51 12.26 34.82
CA THR A 910 20.44 11.27 34.70
C THR A 910 20.96 10.02 34.00
N VAL A 911 20.44 8.86 34.40
CA VAL A 911 20.77 7.55 33.85
C VAL A 911 19.50 6.90 33.34
N ASN A 912 19.53 6.45 32.09
CA ASN A 912 18.44 5.74 31.44
C ASN A 912 18.73 4.24 31.53
N VAL A 913 17.79 3.50 32.09
CA VAL A 913 17.91 2.04 32.27
C VAL A 913 16.96 1.34 31.32
N TYR A 914 17.50 0.38 30.58
CA TYR A 914 16.77 -0.42 29.59
C TYR A 914 16.55 -1.86 30.08
N ASP A 915 15.48 -2.50 29.62
CA ASP A 915 15.25 -3.93 29.83
C ASP A 915 15.98 -4.81 28.79
N THR A 916 15.82 -6.13 28.87
CA THR A 916 16.47 -7.08 27.93
C THR A 916 15.97 -6.94 26.48
N ALA A 917 14.82 -6.28 26.29
CA ALA A 917 14.22 -5.94 25.01
C ALA A 917 14.66 -4.54 24.50
N ASN A 918 15.65 -3.92 25.16
CA ASN A 918 16.19 -2.61 24.83
C ASN A 918 15.14 -1.47 24.92
N ARG A 919 14.14 -1.61 25.81
CA ARG A 919 13.12 -0.58 26.08
C ARG A 919 13.45 0.18 27.36
N LEU A 920 13.24 1.50 27.35
CA LEU A 920 13.48 2.34 28.52
C LEU A 920 12.49 2.00 29.64
N ILE A 921 12.97 1.49 30.76
CA ILE A 921 12.12 1.17 31.92
C ILE A 921 12.24 2.18 33.05
N LYS A 922 13.39 2.86 33.20
CA LYS A 922 13.61 3.83 34.28
C LYS A 922 14.53 4.97 33.85
N ILE A 923 14.31 6.13 34.44
CA ILE A 923 15.27 7.23 34.48
C ILE A 923 15.60 7.46 35.95
N THR A 924 16.88 7.40 36.31
CA THR A 924 17.36 7.63 37.67
C THR A 924 18.29 8.83 37.74
N ASP A 925 18.53 9.35 38.94
CA ASP A 925 19.66 10.24 39.20
C ASP A 925 20.97 9.44 39.33
N ALA A 926 22.08 10.17 39.56
CA ALA A 926 23.41 9.59 39.77
C ALA A 926 23.52 8.66 40.99
N ALA A 927 22.63 8.80 41.99
CA ALA A 927 22.59 7.97 43.19
C ALA A 927 21.68 6.73 43.02
N GLY A 928 21.08 6.55 41.83
CA GLY A 928 20.17 5.45 41.54
C GLY A 928 18.73 5.69 42.01
N LYS A 929 18.38 6.90 42.46
CA LYS A 929 16.99 7.22 42.81
C LYS A 929 16.17 7.39 41.55
N THR A 930 15.08 6.66 41.45
CA THR A 930 14.13 6.76 40.34
C THR A 930 13.53 8.16 40.25
N LEU A 931 13.70 8.81 39.11
CA LEU A 931 13.05 10.06 38.74
C LEU A 931 11.78 9.79 37.94
N GLN A 932 11.83 8.77 37.07
CA GLN A 932 10.72 8.34 36.25
C GLN A 932 10.78 6.83 36.02
N GLU A 933 9.62 6.17 35.98
CA GLU A 933 9.49 4.73 35.71
C GLU A 933 8.46 4.52 34.60
N TYR A 934 8.75 3.59 33.70
CA TYR A 934 7.88 3.18 32.61
C TYR A 934 7.52 1.70 32.82
N LYS A 935 6.22 1.40 32.79
CA LYS A 935 5.72 0.03 32.88
C LYS A 935 5.03 -0.33 31.58
N TYR A 936 5.54 -1.37 30.92
CA TYR A 936 4.97 -1.89 29.70
C TYR A 936 4.09 -3.11 30.03
N ASN A 937 2.79 -2.88 30.17
CA ASN A 937 1.83 -3.93 30.52
C ASN A 937 1.33 -4.62 29.24
N TYR A 938 2.06 -5.65 28.80
CA TYR A 938 1.57 -6.60 27.80
C TYR A 938 0.89 -7.76 28.52
N LYS A 939 -0.25 -8.20 28.02
CA LYS A 939 -0.95 -9.35 28.60
C LYS A 939 -0.28 -10.60 28.03
N ASN A 940 0.43 -11.34 28.88
CA ASN A 940 1.09 -12.60 28.53
C ASN A 940 0.12 -13.64 27.98
#